data_AF-A0A653BP56-F1
#
_entry.id   AF-A0A653BP56-F1
#
_cell.length_a   1.000
_cell.length_b   1.000
_cell.length_c   1.000
_cell.angle_alpha   90.00
_cell.angle_beta   90.00
_cell.angle_gamma   90.00
#
_symmetry.space_group_name_H-M   'P 1'
#
loop_
_entity.id
_entity.type
_entity.pdbx_description
1 polymer ?
#
loop_
_entity_poly.entity_id
_entity_poly.type
_entity_poly.pdbx_seq_one_letter_code
_entity_poly.pdbx_strand_id
1 'polypeptide(L)'
;MSRMAEQQLYINGGYVSATSGRTFETINPANGEVLATVQAAGREDVDRAVESATRGQKIWAAMTAMERSRILRRAVDILRERNDELAKLETLDTGKAYSETSTVDIVTGADVLEYYAGLIPALEGSQIPLRDTSFVYTRREPLGVVAGIGAWNYPIQIALWKSAPALAAGNAMIFKPSEVTPLTALKLAEIYTEAGLPDGVFNVLPGVGAETGQFLTEHPGIAKVSFTGGVASGKKVMANSAASSLKEVTMELGGKSPLIVFDDADLDLAADIAMMANFFSSGQVCTNGTRVFVPEKYKAAFEQKIAERVGRIRAGDLFDENTNFGPMVSFHHRDSVMRYIAKGKEEGARVLCGGDVLKGGGFDNGAWVAPTVFTDCTDEMTIVREEIFGPVMSILTYASDEEAIRRANDTDYGLAAGIVTADLNRAHGAIHQLEAGICWINTWGESAAEMPVGGYKHSGIGRENGVMTLQSYTQVNPYFNREVYLQFDYIIIGAGSAGNVLATRLTEDPNTTVLLLEAGGPDYRFDFRTQMPAALAFPLQGKRYNWAYETEPEPHMDNRRMECGRGKGLGGSSLINGMCYVRGNAMDLDNWAKEPGLEHWSYLNCLPYYRKAETRDVGPNDYHGGDGPVSVTTSKPGVNPLFEAMVEAGVQAGYPRTDDLNGYQQEGFGPMDRTVTPQGRRASTARGYLDQAKPRPNLTIRTHAMTDRILFDGKRAVGVEWLEGESTIPSNATAKKEVLLCAGAIASPQILQRSGVGNAELLKQFDIPLVHDLRGVGENLQDHLEMYLQYECKEPVSLYPALQWWNQPKIGAEWLFGGTGVGASNHFEAGGFIRSREEFEWPNIQYHFMPVEINYNGSNAVKEHGFQCHVGSMRSPSRGHVRITSRDPHQHPAILFNYMSHEQDWQEFRDAIRITREIMHQPALDKYRGREISPGIDCQTDEQLDEFVRNHAETAFHPCGTCRMGYDEMAVVDGEGRVHGLEGLRVVDASIMPQIITGNLNATTIMIGEKIADAIRGREPLAKSTAAYYVANGAPVRR
;
A
#
# COMPACT_ATOMS: atom_id res chain seq x y z
N MET A 1 -43.84 27.01 38.47
CA MET A 1 -43.73 27.21 37.00
C MET A 1 -45.06 26.78 36.39
N SER A 2 -45.56 27.40 35.31
CA SER A 2 -46.79 26.89 34.66
C SER A 2 -46.51 25.52 34.02
N ARG A 3 -47.49 24.61 34.01
CA ARG A 3 -47.43 23.31 33.31
C ARG A 3 -46.85 23.51 31.91
N MET A 4 -45.81 22.76 31.57
CA MET A 4 -45.17 22.77 30.25
C MET A 4 -46.13 22.25 29.18
N ALA A 5 -45.87 22.61 27.92
CA ALA A 5 -46.57 22.03 26.79
C ALA A 5 -46.41 20.50 26.75
N GLU A 6 -47.32 19.81 26.06
CA GLU A 6 -47.19 18.36 25.85
C GLU A 6 -45.85 18.03 25.17
N GLN A 7 -45.11 17.09 25.74
CA GLN A 7 -43.81 16.67 25.26
C GLN A 7 -43.93 15.49 24.30
N GLN A 8 -43.22 15.58 23.19
CA GLN A 8 -43.24 14.61 22.09
C GLN A 8 -41.97 13.74 22.09
N LEU A 9 -41.91 12.77 21.17
CA LEU A 9 -40.69 12.01 20.90
C LEU A 9 -39.69 12.88 20.12
N TYR A 10 -38.40 12.55 20.17
CA TYR A 10 -37.39 13.18 19.32
C TYR A 10 -36.77 12.16 18.37
N ILE A 11 -37.11 12.24 17.08
CA ILE A 11 -36.66 11.28 16.06
C ILE A 11 -36.21 12.04 14.82
N ASN A 12 -35.01 11.70 14.30
CA ASN A 12 -34.48 12.24 13.04
C ASN A 12 -34.32 13.78 13.09
N GLY A 13 -33.71 14.30 14.16
CA GLY A 13 -33.36 15.72 14.27
C GLY A 13 -34.53 16.65 14.64
N GLY A 14 -35.69 16.11 15.06
CA GLY A 14 -36.81 16.94 15.48
C GLY A 14 -37.89 16.20 16.29
N TYR A 15 -38.82 17.00 16.83
CA TYR A 15 -39.96 16.50 17.58
C TYR A 15 -41.01 15.85 16.68
N VAL A 16 -41.52 14.69 17.09
CA VAL A 16 -42.56 13.93 16.36
C VAL A 16 -43.58 13.33 17.30
N SER A 17 -44.84 13.30 16.86
CA SER A 17 -45.89 12.62 17.62
C SER A 17 -45.69 11.11 17.68
N ALA A 18 -45.92 10.52 18.85
CA ALA A 18 -45.98 9.08 19.06
C ALA A 18 -47.21 8.48 18.35
N THR A 19 -47.10 7.24 17.87
CA THR A 19 -48.21 6.52 17.23
C THR A 19 -49.06 5.72 18.22
N SER A 20 -48.61 5.56 19.47
CA SER A 20 -49.31 4.73 20.46
C SER A 20 -50.64 5.31 20.95
N GLY A 21 -50.85 6.62 20.78
CA GLY A 21 -52.01 7.35 21.33
C GLY A 21 -52.04 7.45 22.86
N ARG A 22 -50.97 7.04 23.55
CA ARG A 22 -50.88 7.06 25.02
C ARG A 22 -49.92 8.14 25.51
N THR A 23 -50.20 8.62 26.72
CA THR A 23 -49.40 9.61 27.42
C THR A 23 -49.22 9.24 28.89
N PHE A 24 -48.24 9.84 29.55
CA PHE A 24 -48.04 9.79 31.00
C PHE A 24 -47.70 11.18 31.52
N GLU A 25 -47.79 11.38 32.83
CA GLU A 25 -47.47 12.65 33.48
C GLU A 25 -46.14 12.54 34.22
N THR A 26 -45.27 13.55 34.04
CA THR A 26 -44.16 13.79 34.98
C THR A 26 -44.62 14.79 36.05
N ILE A 27 -44.22 14.52 37.29
CA ILE A 27 -44.71 15.20 38.49
C ILE A 27 -43.52 15.80 39.23
N ASN A 28 -43.64 17.05 39.65
CA ASN A 28 -42.67 17.65 40.56
C ASN A 28 -42.79 17.00 41.94
N PRO A 29 -41.77 16.27 42.42
CA PRO A 29 -41.88 15.52 43.67
C PRO A 29 -41.89 16.41 44.93
N ALA A 30 -41.51 17.69 44.83
CA ALA A 30 -41.50 18.58 45.98
C ALA A 30 -42.90 19.02 46.41
N ASN A 31 -43.86 19.05 45.48
CA ASN A 31 -45.19 19.62 45.69
C ASN A 31 -46.35 18.87 45.02
N GLY A 32 -46.07 17.83 44.21
CA GLY A 32 -47.08 17.03 43.53
C GLY A 32 -47.68 17.65 42.27
N GLU A 33 -47.17 18.79 41.79
CA GLU A 33 -47.68 19.44 40.59
C GLU A 33 -47.29 18.67 39.32
N VAL A 34 -48.21 18.56 38.35
CA VAL A 34 -47.90 18.02 37.03
C VAL A 34 -47.02 19.00 36.25
N LEU A 35 -45.80 18.59 35.92
CA LEU A 35 -44.87 19.39 35.11
C LEU A 35 -45.26 19.36 33.64
N ALA A 36 -45.48 18.17 33.08
CA ALA A 36 -45.83 17.99 31.67
C ALA A 36 -46.60 16.68 31.44
N THR A 37 -47.42 16.68 30.38
CA THR A 37 -47.88 15.43 29.75
C THR A 37 -46.86 15.02 28.71
N VAL A 38 -46.48 13.75 28.67
CA VAL A 38 -45.44 13.21 27.80
C VAL A 38 -46.00 12.05 27.00
N GLN A 39 -45.79 12.06 25.68
CA GLN A 39 -46.22 10.98 24.81
C GLN A 39 -45.39 9.71 25.03
N ALA A 40 -46.04 8.55 25.06
CA ALA A 40 -45.38 7.26 25.26
C ALA A 40 -45.10 6.59 23.90
N ALA A 41 -43.84 6.32 23.59
CA ALA A 41 -43.44 5.64 22.37
C ALA A 41 -43.98 4.19 22.32
N GLY A 42 -44.65 3.85 21.22
CA GLY A 42 -45.08 2.50 20.90
C GLY A 42 -44.01 1.70 20.15
N ARG A 43 -44.37 0.48 19.73
CA ARG A 43 -43.47 -0.38 18.94
C ARG A 43 -43.11 0.23 17.59
N GLU A 44 -44.10 0.78 16.87
CA GLU A 44 -43.87 1.45 15.59
C GLU A 44 -42.94 2.68 15.71
N ASP A 45 -43.01 3.40 16.83
CA ASP A 45 -42.10 4.53 17.10
C ASP A 45 -40.67 4.06 17.32
N VAL A 46 -40.48 2.91 17.99
CA VAL A 46 -39.16 2.27 18.14
C VAL A 46 -38.61 1.85 16.77
N ASP A 47 -39.43 1.22 15.93
CA ASP A 47 -39.01 0.81 14.58
C ASP A 47 -38.58 2.03 13.74
N ARG A 48 -39.37 3.11 13.76
CA ARG A 48 -39.04 4.39 13.10
C ARG A 48 -37.73 5.00 13.61
N ALA A 49 -37.49 4.94 14.93
CA ALA A 49 -36.25 5.43 15.53
C ALA A 49 -35.03 4.58 15.15
N VAL A 50 -35.19 3.26 15.01
CA VAL A 50 -34.10 2.37 14.55
C VAL A 50 -33.78 2.59 13.09
N GLU A 51 -34.78 2.78 12.23
CA GLU A 51 -34.54 3.15 10.83
C GLU A 51 -33.83 4.51 10.71
N SER A 52 -34.27 5.49 11.48
CA SER A 52 -33.63 6.80 11.60
C SER A 52 -32.18 6.68 12.05
N ALA A 53 -31.93 5.97 13.15
CA ALA A 53 -30.59 5.73 13.69
C ALA A 53 -29.69 4.98 12.71
N THR A 54 -30.22 4.01 11.97
CA THR A 54 -29.46 3.26 10.97
C THR A 54 -28.97 4.17 9.83
N ARG A 55 -29.79 5.14 9.40
CA ARG A 55 -29.37 6.12 8.38
C ARG A 55 -28.39 7.14 8.95
N GLY A 56 -28.70 7.73 10.11
CA GLY A 56 -27.85 8.70 10.79
C GLY A 56 -26.46 8.15 11.11
N GLN A 57 -26.40 6.90 11.59
CA GLN A 57 -25.14 6.23 11.95
C GLN A 57 -24.20 6.09 10.75
N LYS A 58 -24.71 5.79 9.55
CA LYS A 58 -23.88 5.68 8.35
C LYS A 58 -23.21 7.01 8.01
N ILE A 59 -23.95 8.11 8.14
CA ILE A 59 -23.41 9.46 7.92
C ILE A 59 -22.35 9.76 8.99
N TRP A 60 -22.66 9.46 10.25
CA TRP A 60 -21.78 9.74 11.40
C TRP A 60 -20.47 8.95 11.38
N ALA A 61 -20.52 7.67 11.05
CA ALA A 61 -19.34 6.82 10.96
C ALA A 61 -18.46 7.13 9.75
N ALA A 62 -19.04 7.68 8.67
CA ALA A 62 -18.30 8.12 7.48
C ALA A 62 -17.52 9.43 7.71
N MET A 63 -17.92 10.25 8.70
CA MET A 63 -17.14 11.41 9.11
C MET A 63 -15.79 10.98 9.69
N THR A 64 -14.80 11.85 9.57
CA THR A 64 -13.50 11.66 10.23
C THR A 64 -13.65 11.71 11.75
N ALA A 65 -12.72 11.07 12.46
CA ALA A 65 -12.66 11.13 13.92
C ALA A 65 -12.63 12.57 14.46
N MET A 66 -11.94 13.47 13.76
CA MET A 66 -11.82 14.87 14.15
C MET A 66 -13.12 15.67 13.92
N GLU A 67 -13.86 15.41 12.85
CA GLU A 67 -15.17 16.03 12.63
C GLU A 67 -16.16 15.65 13.73
N ARG A 68 -16.22 14.35 14.07
CA ARG A 68 -17.04 13.88 15.20
C ARG A 68 -16.64 14.57 16.50
N SER A 69 -15.33 14.69 16.76
CA SER A 69 -14.78 15.34 17.95
C SER A 69 -15.19 16.81 18.05
N ARG A 70 -15.21 17.53 16.93
CA ARG A 70 -15.61 18.96 16.91
C ARG A 70 -17.09 19.13 17.24
N ILE A 71 -17.95 18.27 16.71
CA ILE A 71 -19.40 18.31 16.97
C ILE A 71 -19.68 18.01 18.44
N LEU A 72 -19.07 16.97 19.01
CA LEU A 72 -19.26 16.66 20.44
C LEU A 72 -18.71 17.76 21.36
N ARG A 73 -17.56 18.38 21.01
CA ARG A 73 -17.06 19.56 21.74
C ARG A 73 -18.02 20.75 21.65
N ARG A 74 -18.64 21.00 20.49
CA ARG A 74 -19.64 22.05 20.38
C ARG A 74 -20.86 21.77 21.26
N ALA A 75 -21.28 20.51 21.38
CA ALA A 75 -22.34 20.12 22.31
C ALA A 75 -21.93 20.37 23.77
N VAL A 76 -20.67 20.12 24.15
CA VAL A 76 -20.13 20.50 25.46
C VAL A 76 -20.25 22.01 25.68
N ASP A 77 -19.82 22.84 24.73
CA ASP A 77 -19.91 24.30 24.85
C ASP A 77 -21.35 24.74 25.14
N ILE A 78 -22.33 24.21 24.40
CA ILE A 78 -23.75 24.53 24.57
C ILE A 78 -24.27 24.05 25.94
N LEU A 79 -23.84 22.87 26.41
CA LEU A 79 -24.20 22.37 27.75
C LEU A 79 -23.67 23.27 28.85
N ARG A 80 -22.44 23.81 28.71
CA ARG A 80 -21.89 24.79 29.66
C ARG A 80 -22.63 26.12 29.59
N GLU A 81 -22.93 26.60 28.38
CA GLU A 81 -23.72 27.83 28.17
C GLU A 81 -25.13 27.72 28.79
N ARG A 82 -25.74 26.53 28.77
CA ARG A 82 -27.10 26.25 29.26
C ARG A 82 -27.15 25.55 30.63
N ASN A 83 -26.05 25.50 31.36
CA ASN A 83 -25.95 24.75 32.63
C ASN A 83 -27.11 25.08 33.59
N ASP A 84 -27.30 26.37 33.88
CA ASP A 84 -28.29 26.82 34.87
C ASP A 84 -29.74 26.60 34.41
N GLU A 85 -30.00 26.68 33.11
CA GLU A 85 -31.31 26.41 32.53
C GLU A 85 -31.67 24.93 32.70
N LEU A 86 -30.75 24.04 32.30
CA LEU A 86 -30.91 22.60 32.40
C LEU A 86 -30.98 22.15 33.86
N ALA A 87 -30.15 22.71 34.74
CA ALA A 87 -30.16 22.43 36.17
C ALA A 87 -31.50 22.76 36.83
N LYS A 88 -32.13 23.89 36.46
CA LYS A 88 -33.47 24.25 36.95
C LYS A 88 -34.51 23.23 36.51
N LEU A 89 -34.46 22.78 35.26
CA LEU A 89 -35.37 21.76 34.75
C LEU A 89 -35.14 20.41 35.44
N GLU A 90 -33.88 20.01 35.62
CA GLU A 90 -33.52 18.78 36.32
C GLU A 90 -33.96 18.80 37.78
N THR A 91 -33.82 19.94 38.48
CA THR A 91 -34.33 20.12 39.85
C THR A 91 -35.84 19.95 39.94
N LEU A 92 -36.59 20.47 38.96
CA LEU A 92 -38.05 20.30 38.94
C LEU A 92 -38.45 18.84 38.72
N ASP A 93 -37.84 18.18 37.74
CA ASP A 93 -38.19 16.82 37.32
C ASP A 93 -37.75 15.78 38.35
N THR A 94 -36.60 15.99 39.01
CA THR A 94 -36.02 15.02 39.96
C THR A 94 -36.31 15.30 41.43
N GLY A 95 -36.59 16.56 41.78
CA GLY A 95 -36.63 17.02 43.17
C GLY A 95 -35.26 17.29 43.79
N LYS A 96 -34.15 17.09 43.10
CA LYS A 96 -32.83 17.38 43.67
C LYS A 96 -32.62 18.88 43.85
N ALA A 97 -31.91 19.26 44.91
CA ALA A 97 -31.64 20.66 45.21
C ALA A 97 -30.88 21.32 44.05
N TYR A 98 -31.19 22.58 43.75
CA TYR A 98 -30.52 23.33 42.68
C TYR A 98 -29.02 23.49 42.94
N SER A 99 -28.62 23.61 44.21
CA SER A 99 -27.22 23.62 44.64
C SER A 99 -26.44 22.38 44.18
N GLU A 100 -27.14 21.25 43.98
CA GLU A 100 -26.57 20.02 43.42
C GLU A 100 -26.64 20.03 41.89
N THR A 101 -27.84 20.20 41.31
CA THR A 101 -28.01 20.05 39.85
C THR A 101 -27.20 21.07 39.05
N SER A 102 -26.97 22.27 39.59
CA SER A 102 -26.15 23.32 38.97
C SER A 102 -24.65 23.06 39.01
N THR A 103 -24.17 22.18 39.89
CA THR A 103 -22.74 21.94 40.11
C THR A 103 -22.31 20.50 39.80
N VAL A 104 -23.27 19.56 39.67
CA VAL A 104 -22.99 18.14 39.47
C VAL A 104 -23.62 17.61 38.18
N ASP A 105 -24.94 17.59 38.05
CA ASP A 105 -25.64 16.84 36.99
C ASP A 105 -25.18 17.18 35.57
N ILE A 106 -25.26 18.45 35.20
CA ILE A 106 -24.88 18.90 33.85
C ILE A 106 -23.37 18.98 33.75
N VAL A 107 -22.70 19.46 34.81
CA VAL A 107 -21.25 19.63 34.84
C VAL A 107 -20.54 18.31 34.55
N THR A 108 -20.82 17.28 35.33
CA THR A 108 -20.18 15.96 35.19
C THR A 108 -20.68 15.17 34.00
N GLY A 109 -21.91 15.42 33.53
CA GLY A 109 -22.38 14.89 32.25
C GLY A 109 -21.58 15.47 31.07
N ALA A 110 -21.36 16.78 31.08
CA ALA A 110 -20.59 17.49 30.07
C ALA A 110 -19.09 17.16 30.15
N ASP A 111 -18.53 16.96 31.35
CA ASP A 111 -17.14 16.51 31.55
C ASP A 111 -16.89 15.17 30.83
N VAL A 112 -17.82 14.22 30.95
CA VAL A 112 -17.71 12.91 30.28
C VAL A 112 -17.85 13.05 28.76
N LEU A 113 -18.74 13.92 28.29
CA LEU A 113 -18.85 14.21 26.86
C LEU A 113 -17.57 14.84 26.31
N GLU A 114 -16.99 15.78 27.04
CA GLU A 114 -15.74 16.46 26.70
C GLU A 114 -14.57 15.50 26.65
N TYR A 115 -14.45 14.64 27.66
CA TYR A 115 -13.45 13.59 27.74
C TYR A 115 -13.48 12.69 26.50
N TYR A 116 -14.65 12.13 26.16
CA TYR A 116 -14.76 11.25 24.99
C TYR A 116 -14.62 12.00 23.66
N ALA A 117 -15.04 13.27 23.57
CA ALA A 117 -14.81 14.09 22.40
C ALA A 117 -13.30 14.28 22.11
N GLY A 118 -12.47 14.37 23.17
CA GLY A 118 -11.02 14.42 23.06
C GLY A 118 -10.38 13.09 22.63
N LEU A 119 -10.98 11.95 23.02
CA LEU A 119 -10.43 10.62 22.76
C LEU A 119 -10.74 10.01 21.40
N ILE A 120 -11.69 10.58 20.62
CA ILE A 120 -12.09 10.00 19.32
C ILE A 120 -10.89 9.73 18.38
N PRO A 121 -9.91 10.64 18.20
CA PRO A 121 -8.77 10.39 17.33
C PRO A 121 -7.79 9.34 17.85
N ALA A 122 -7.84 9.00 19.15
CA ALA A 122 -6.99 8.00 19.79
C ALA A 122 -7.60 6.59 19.76
N LEU A 123 -8.79 6.41 19.17
CA LEU A 123 -9.43 5.11 19.05
C LEU A 123 -8.79 4.31 17.90
N GLU A 124 -7.79 3.49 18.27
CA GLU A 124 -6.97 2.74 17.32
C GLU A 124 -7.27 1.23 17.34
N GLY A 125 -6.92 0.58 16.21
CA GLY A 125 -6.77 -0.86 16.13
C GLY A 125 -5.41 -1.33 16.62
N SER A 126 -4.97 -2.49 16.15
CA SER A 126 -3.64 -3.02 16.43
C SER A 126 -3.06 -3.65 15.18
N GLN A 127 -1.75 -3.52 14.97
CA GLN A 127 -1.00 -4.30 13.98
C GLN A 127 -0.27 -5.42 14.73
N ILE A 128 -0.40 -6.64 14.23
CA ILE A 128 0.12 -7.85 14.87
C ILE A 128 0.93 -8.61 13.81
N PRO A 129 2.28 -8.63 13.92
CA PRO A 129 3.10 -9.44 13.04
C PRO A 129 2.90 -10.93 13.37
N LEU A 130 2.74 -11.77 12.34
CA LEU A 130 2.67 -13.22 12.53
C LEU A 130 3.97 -13.90 12.08
N ARG A 131 4.49 -13.48 10.92
CA ARG A 131 5.72 -13.95 10.26
C ARG A 131 6.02 -13.00 9.09
N ASP A 132 7.18 -13.12 8.46
CA ASP A 132 7.65 -12.20 7.42
C ASP A 132 6.65 -11.94 6.28
N THR A 133 5.82 -12.93 5.93
CA THR A 133 4.85 -12.86 4.82
C THR A 133 3.40 -12.59 5.25
N SER A 134 3.16 -12.30 6.53
CA SER A 134 1.79 -12.12 7.03
C SER A 134 1.71 -11.30 8.31
N PHE A 135 0.72 -10.41 8.32
CA PHE A 135 0.33 -9.67 9.50
C PHE A 135 -1.19 -9.60 9.61
N VAL A 136 -1.65 -9.36 10.83
CA VAL A 136 -3.04 -8.99 11.10
C VAL A 136 -3.05 -7.51 11.41
N TYR A 137 -4.05 -6.80 10.91
CA TYR A 137 -4.43 -5.54 11.52
C TYR A 137 -5.88 -5.63 11.98
N THR A 138 -6.19 -5.04 13.13
CA THR A 138 -7.56 -4.98 13.64
C THR A 138 -8.15 -3.61 13.38
N ARG A 139 -9.46 -3.55 13.16
CA ARG A 139 -10.24 -2.32 13.16
C ARG A 139 -11.20 -2.33 14.33
N ARG A 140 -11.33 -1.19 15.01
CA ARG A 140 -12.37 -0.94 16.00
C ARG A 140 -13.54 -0.26 15.30
N GLU A 141 -14.48 -1.07 14.83
CA GLU A 141 -15.64 -0.57 14.08
C GLU A 141 -16.77 -0.23 15.05
N PRO A 142 -17.59 0.80 14.77
CA PRO A 142 -18.80 1.03 15.57
C PRO A 142 -19.69 -0.22 15.57
N LEU A 143 -20.40 -0.45 16.67
CA LEU A 143 -21.42 -1.51 16.77
C LEU A 143 -22.62 -1.24 15.86
N GLY A 144 -22.92 0.04 15.58
CA GLY A 144 -24.05 0.47 14.76
C GLY A 144 -25.07 1.25 15.58
N VAL A 145 -26.30 0.75 15.67
CA VAL A 145 -27.36 1.35 16.49
C VAL A 145 -27.33 0.72 17.89
N VAL A 146 -27.29 1.55 18.93
CA VAL A 146 -27.30 1.13 20.32
C VAL A 146 -28.47 1.75 21.08
N ALA A 147 -28.94 1.11 22.14
CA ALA A 147 -29.97 1.64 23.01
C ALA A 147 -29.40 2.01 24.38
N GLY A 148 -29.75 3.21 24.87
CA GLY A 148 -29.53 3.62 26.26
C GLY A 148 -30.85 3.66 27.00
N ILE A 149 -30.95 3.02 28.16
CA ILE A 149 -32.13 3.09 29.03
C ILE A 149 -31.68 3.70 30.36
N GLY A 150 -32.16 4.91 30.64
CA GLY A 150 -31.77 5.71 31.80
C GLY A 150 -32.57 5.40 33.06
N ALA A 151 -31.95 5.70 34.20
CA ALA A 151 -32.64 5.82 35.49
C ALA A 151 -33.09 7.26 35.74
N TRP A 152 -33.76 7.48 36.87
CA TRP A 152 -34.40 8.76 37.21
C TRP A 152 -33.58 9.65 38.15
N ASN A 153 -32.54 9.13 38.77
CA ASN A 153 -31.81 9.84 39.83
C ASN A 153 -30.80 10.87 39.30
N TYR A 154 -30.21 10.60 38.14
CA TYR A 154 -29.39 11.56 37.40
C TYR A 154 -29.73 11.53 35.89
N PRO A 155 -30.91 12.00 35.48
CA PRO A 155 -31.45 11.79 34.14
C PRO A 155 -30.51 12.26 33.01
N ILE A 156 -30.07 13.51 33.04
CA ILE A 156 -29.24 14.09 31.97
C ILE A 156 -27.79 13.58 32.05
N GLN A 157 -27.26 13.39 33.25
CA GLN A 157 -25.91 12.84 33.46
C GLN A 157 -25.83 11.43 32.88
N ILE A 158 -26.81 10.55 33.18
CA ILE A 158 -26.85 9.18 32.64
C ILE A 158 -27.04 9.22 31.12
N ALA A 159 -27.88 10.12 30.60
CA ALA A 159 -28.01 10.29 29.16
C ALA A 159 -26.67 10.65 28.50
N LEU A 160 -25.89 11.54 29.10
CA LEU A 160 -24.56 11.93 28.64
C LEU A 160 -23.54 10.79 28.80
N TRP A 161 -23.49 10.11 29.94
CA TRP A 161 -22.55 9.01 30.20
C TRP A 161 -22.77 7.80 29.29
N LYS A 162 -24.02 7.58 28.85
CA LYS A 162 -24.33 6.55 27.84
C LYS A 162 -24.06 7.04 26.42
N SER A 163 -24.52 8.24 26.06
CA SER A 163 -24.44 8.74 24.68
C SER A 163 -23.03 9.15 24.28
N ALA A 164 -22.25 9.77 25.17
CA ALA A 164 -20.91 10.26 24.88
C ALA A 164 -19.96 9.16 24.33
N PRO A 165 -19.73 8.03 25.03
CA PRO A 165 -18.86 6.98 24.49
C PRO A 165 -19.46 6.30 23.24
N ALA A 166 -20.80 6.18 23.17
CA ALA A 166 -21.46 5.59 22.01
C ALA A 166 -21.23 6.42 20.74
N LEU A 167 -21.52 7.73 20.81
CA LEU A 167 -21.34 8.67 19.70
C LEU A 167 -19.86 8.85 19.36
N ALA A 168 -18.98 8.92 20.36
CA ALA A 168 -17.53 9.00 20.15
C ALA A 168 -16.99 7.80 19.35
N ALA A 169 -17.45 6.59 19.67
CA ALA A 169 -17.13 5.36 18.94
C ALA A 169 -17.82 5.25 17.56
N GLY A 170 -18.60 6.25 17.13
CA GLY A 170 -19.25 6.30 15.81
C GLY A 170 -20.60 5.59 15.73
N ASN A 171 -21.25 5.32 16.86
CA ASN A 171 -22.59 4.72 16.92
C ASN A 171 -23.69 5.77 16.85
N ALA A 172 -24.90 5.35 16.54
CA ALA A 172 -26.12 6.11 16.84
C ALA A 172 -26.80 5.52 18.09
N MET A 173 -27.33 6.37 18.95
CA MET A 173 -28.03 5.96 20.16
C MET A 173 -29.52 6.32 20.13
N ILE A 174 -30.36 5.36 20.49
CA ILE A 174 -31.75 5.59 20.86
C ILE A 174 -31.83 5.55 22.39
N PHE A 175 -32.22 6.66 22.99
CA PHE A 175 -32.27 6.80 24.43
C PHE A 175 -33.72 6.80 24.96
N LYS A 176 -34.01 5.92 25.92
CA LYS A 176 -35.26 5.96 26.70
C LYS A 176 -34.96 6.54 28.09
N PRO A 177 -35.36 7.79 28.38
CA PRO A 177 -35.28 8.30 29.75
C PRO A 177 -36.27 7.56 30.65
N SER A 178 -36.09 7.64 31.97
CA SER A 178 -37.12 7.16 32.89
C SER A 178 -38.43 7.91 32.68
N GLU A 179 -39.54 7.19 32.79
CA GLU A 179 -40.89 7.78 32.79
C GLU A 179 -41.13 8.72 33.96
N VAL A 180 -40.32 8.64 35.02
CA VAL A 180 -40.39 9.56 36.17
C VAL A 180 -39.78 10.91 35.82
N THR A 181 -38.72 10.93 34.99
CA THR A 181 -37.90 12.12 34.72
C THR A 181 -37.52 12.24 33.23
N PRO A 182 -38.48 12.49 32.34
CA PRO A 182 -38.26 12.42 30.90
C PRO A 182 -37.70 13.70 30.27
N LEU A 183 -37.69 14.84 30.97
CA LEU A 183 -37.69 16.15 30.34
C LEU A 183 -36.32 16.57 29.79
N THR A 184 -35.25 16.40 30.56
CA THR A 184 -33.92 16.90 30.21
C THR A 184 -33.23 16.09 29.10
N ALA A 185 -33.59 14.81 28.93
CA ALA A 185 -33.13 14.02 27.79
C ALA A 185 -33.60 14.58 26.44
N LEU A 186 -34.80 15.16 26.38
CA LEU A 186 -35.30 15.83 25.18
C LEU A 186 -34.49 17.09 24.86
N LYS A 187 -34.12 17.85 25.90
CA LYS A 187 -33.23 19.03 25.75
C LYS A 187 -31.84 18.66 25.29
N LEU A 188 -31.30 17.54 25.76
CA LEU A 188 -30.03 17.02 25.24
C LEU A 188 -30.09 16.70 23.74
N ALA A 189 -31.22 16.20 23.24
CA ALA A 189 -31.39 15.92 21.80
C ALA A 189 -31.43 17.20 20.94
N GLU A 190 -32.11 18.25 21.44
CA GLU A 190 -32.06 19.59 20.82
C GLU A 190 -30.61 20.09 20.75
N ILE A 191 -29.86 20.00 21.86
CA ILE A 191 -28.46 20.46 21.96
C ILE A 191 -27.56 19.71 21.00
N TYR A 192 -27.68 18.39 20.91
CA TYR A 192 -26.90 17.61 19.94
C TYR A 192 -27.19 18.03 18.50
N THR A 193 -28.45 18.28 18.17
CA THR A 193 -28.84 18.74 16.82
C THR A 193 -28.27 20.13 16.53
N GLU A 194 -28.36 21.05 17.49
CA GLU A 194 -27.78 22.40 17.40
C GLU A 194 -26.25 22.38 17.26
N ALA A 195 -25.58 21.41 17.88
CA ALA A 195 -24.14 21.21 17.74
C ALA A 195 -23.71 20.67 16.36
N GLY A 196 -24.68 20.27 15.51
CA GLY A 196 -24.44 19.71 14.18
C GLY A 196 -24.38 18.19 14.14
N LEU A 197 -24.89 17.49 15.18
CA LEU A 197 -25.02 16.03 15.14
C LEU A 197 -26.00 15.63 14.03
N PRO A 198 -25.64 14.72 13.10
CA PRO A 198 -26.53 14.32 12.02
C PRO A 198 -27.87 13.74 12.51
N ASP A 199 -28.93 14.01 11.76
CA ASP A 199 -30.27 13.50 12.05
C ASP A 199 -30.25 11.98 12.26
N GLY A 200 -30.90 11.56 13.35
CA GLY A 200 -31.04 10.16 13.71
C GLY A 200 -29.92 9.60 14.58
N VAL A 201 -28.78 10.28 14.73
CA VAL A 201 -27.65 9.78 15.53
C VAL A 201 -27.98 9.77 17.03
N PHE A 202 -28.81 10.69 17.51
CA PHE A 202 -29.37 10.64 18.86
C PHE A 202 -30.90 10.83 18.79
N ASN A 203 -31.65 9.77 19.10
CA ASN A 203 -33.11 9.80 19.17
C ASN A 203 -33.56 9.56 20.61
N VAL A 204 -34.66 10.19 21.03
CA VAL A 204 -35.19 10.07 22.39
C VAL A 204 -36.63 9.59 22.35
N LEU A 205 -36.89 8.48 23.05
CA LEU A 205 -38.19 7.82 23.11
C LEU A 205 -38.68 7.76 24.57
N PRO A 206 -39.36 8.80 25.07
CA PRO A 206 -40.08 8.70 26.34
C PRO A 206 -41.13 7.58 26.26
N GLY A 207 -41.32 6.84 27.35
CA GLY A 207 -42.29 5.75 27.39
C GLY A 207 -42.15 4.88 28.63
N VAL A 208 -43.15 4.04 28.88
CA VAL A 208 -43.22 3.18 30.07
C VAL A 208 -42.15 2.09 30.01
N GLY A 209 -41.37 1.90 31.08
CA GLY A 209 -40.22 1.00 31.08
C GLY A 209 -40.55 -0.45 30.69
N ALA A 210 -41.68 -0.97 31.17
CA ALA A 210 -42.15 -2.33 30.89
C ALA A 210 -42.55 -2.56 29.41
N GLU A 211 -42.73 -1.50 28.63
CA GLU A 211 -43.17 -1.59 27.24
C GLU A 211 -42.11 -1.08 26.28
N THR A 212 -41.85 0.23 26.27
CA THR A 212 -40.88 0.85 25.36
C THR A 212 -39.47 0.32 25.62
N GLY A 213 -39.11 0.11 26.89
CA GLY A 213 -37.83 -0.50 27.25
C GLY A 213 -37.72 -1.93 26.73
N GLN A 214 -38.79 -2.72 26.85
CA GLN A 214 -38.83 -4.08 26.31
C GLN A 214 -38.70 -4.09 24.78
N PHE A 215 -39.41 -3.21 24.08
CA PHE A 215 -39.34 -3.09 22.62
C PHE A 215 -37.91 -2.79 22.16
N LEU A 216 -37.19 -1.89 22.84
CA LEU A 216 -35.78 -1.61 22.55
C LEU A 216 -34.89 -2.84 22.82
N THR A 217 -35.08 -3.54 23.94
CA THR A 217 -34.25 -4.72 24.26
C THR A 217 -34.45 -5.87 23.27
N GLU A 218 -35.65 -5.99 22.69
CA GLU A 218 -36.01 -7.07 21.76
C GLU A 218 -35.71 -6.72 20.30
N HIS A 219 -35.58 -5.44 19.94
CA HIS A 219 -35.50 -5.03 18.54
C HIS A 219 -34.24 -5.59 17.85
N PRO A 220 -34.35 -6.31 16.71
CA PRO A 220 -33.21 -6.99 16.10
C PRO A 220 -32.19 -6.03 15.46
N GLY A 221 -32.60 -4.82 15.11
CA GLY A 221 -31.72 -3.78 14.56
C GLY A 221 -30.86 -3.02 15.58
N ILE A 222 -30.87 -3.41 16.86
CA ILE A 222 -30.06 -2.78 17.91
C ILE A 222 -28.93 -3.75 18.30
N ALA A 223 -27.69 -3.27 18.27
CA ALA A 223 -26.50 -4.09 18.51
C ALA A 223 -26.07 -4.16 19.99
N LYS A 224 -26.39 -3.13 20.78
CA LYS A 224 -26.04 -3.04 22.20
C LYS A 224 -27.14 -2.38 23.03
N VAL A 225 -27.34 -2.84 24.26
CA VAL A 225 -28.18 -2.18 25.26
C VAL A 225 -27.35 -1.78 26.48
N SER A 226 -27.32 -0.50 26.80
CA SER A 226 -26.79 0.02 28.07
C SER A 226 -27.94 0.43 28.98
N PHE A 227 -28.03 -0.16 30.17
CA PHE A 227 -29.12 0.04 31.12
C PHE A 227 -28.57 0.47 32.48
N THR A 228 -29.23 1.46 33.09
CA THR A 228 -29.02 1.83 34.50
C THR A 228 -30.33 1.67 35.27
N GLY A 229 -30.31 0.98 36.41
CA GLY A 229 -31.50 0.82 37.26
C GLY A 229 -31.44 -0.35 38.24
N GLY A 230 -32.58 -0.77 38.79
CA GLY A 230 -32.62 -1.84 39.79
C GLY A 230 -32.22 -3.21 39.25
N VAL A 231 -31.60 -4.05 40.10
CA VAL A 231 -31.08 -5.39 39.73
C VAL A 231 -32.13 -6.30 39.10
N ALA A 232 -33.35 -6.31 39.65
CA ALA A 232 -34.43 -7.15 39.13
C ALA A 232 -34.83 -6.79 37.69
N SER A 233 -34.83 -5.50 37.35
CA SER A 233 -35.07 -5.02 35.99
C SER A 233 -33.87 -5.28 35.08
N GLY A 234 -32.66 -5.03 35.57
CA GLY A 234 -31.42 -5.31 34.82
C GLY A 234 -31.31 -6.76 34.36
N LYS A 235 -31.65 -7.72 35.23
CA LYS A 235 -31.70 -9.15 34.87
C LYS A 235 -32.67 -9.44 33.72
N LYS A 236 -33.84 -8.79 33.69
CA LYS A 236 -34.82 -8.93 32.60
C LYS A 236 -34.31 -8.31 31.30
N VAL A 237 -33.78 -7.08 31.37
CA VAL A 237 -33.22 -6.36 30.21
C VAL A 237 -32.09 -7.17 29.59
N MET A 238 -31.17 -7.69 30.40
CA MET A 238 -30.09 -8.55 29.94
C MET A 238 -30.61 -9.83 29.28
N ALA A 239 -31.54 -10.53 29.94
CA ALA A 239 -32.13 -11.76 29.42
C ALA A 239 -32.85 -11.53 28.07
N ASN A 240 -33.63 -10.46 27.95
CA ASN A 240 -34.33 -10.09 26.71
C ASN A 240 -33.35 -9.72 25.60
N SER A 241 -32.29 -8.98 25.93
CA SER A 241 -31.25 -8.57 24.96
C SER A 241 -30.49 -9.78 24.40
N ALA A 242 -30.16 -10.75 25.26
CA ALA A 242 -29.53 -12.00 24.86
C ALA A 242 -30.49 -12.90 24.05
N ALA A 243 -31.71 -13.12 24.54
CA ALA A 243 -32.69 -14.02 23.94
C ALA A 243 -33.19 -13.55 22.56
N SER A 244 -33.24 -12.23 22.34
CA SER A 244 -33.72 -11.67 21.07
C SER A 244 -32.68 -11.74 19.95
N SER A 245 -31.47 -11.24 20.17
CA SER A 245 -30.46 -11.15 19.10
C SER A 245 -29.01 -11.15 19.59
N LEU A 246 -28.74 -11.67 20.78
CA LEU A 246 -27.40 -11.73 21.37
C LEU A 246 -26.68 -10.37 21.39
N LYS A 247 -27.42 -9.31 21.76
CA LYS A 247 -26.87 -7.95 21.83
C LYS A 247 -25.78 -7.88 22.90
N GLU A 248 -24.80 -7.01 22.66
CA GLU A 248 -23.89 -6.59 23.72
C GLU A 248 -24.67 -5.87 24.83
N VAL A 249 -24.20 -5.99 26.08
CA VAL A 249 -24.89 -5.39 27.23
C VAL A 249 -23.94 -4.64 28.16
N THR A 250 -24.42 -3.52 28.69
CA THR A 250 -23.80 -2.83 29.83
C THR A 250 -24.89 -2.59 30.87
N MET A 251 -24.63 -2.96 32.11
CA MET A 251 -25.60 -2.94 33.20
C MET A 251 -24.98 -2.24 34.38
N GLU A 252 -25.48 -1.07 34.72
CA GLU A 252 -25.15 -0.33 35.95
C GLU A 252 -26.32 -0.47 36.92
N LEU A 253 -26.17 -1.33 37.92
CA LEU A 253 -27.27 -1.74 38.79
C LEU A 253 -27.08 -1.26 40.23
N GLY A 254 -28.05 -1.59 41.08
CA GLY A 254 -28.07 -1.20 42.48
C GLY A 254 -26.92 -1.76 43.32
N GLY A 255 -26.77 -1.20 44.53
CA GLY A 255 -25.68 -1.52 45.44
C GLY A 255 -26.07 -1.51 46.92
N LYS A 256 -25.23 -2.15 47.74
CA LYS A 256 -25.25 -2.07 49.19
C LYS A 256 -23.84 -1.86 49.75
N SER A 257 -23.22 -0.81 49.26
CA SER A 257 -21.79 -0.53 49.39
C SER A 257 -21.37 -0.37 50.86
N PRO A 258 -20.28 -1.05 51.29
CA PRO A 258 -19.74 -0.91 52.63
C PRO A 258 -18.75 0.26 52.73
N LEU A 259 -18.86 1.05 53.81
CA LEU A 259 -17.85 2.01 54.25
C LEU A 259 -17.23 1.49 55.55
N ILE A 260 -15.93 1.19 55.55
CA ILE A 260 -15.22 0.70 56.74
C ILE A 260 -14.39 1.84 57.35
N VAL A 261 -14.75 2.27 58.54
CA VAL A 261 -13.98 3.22 59.34
C VAL A 261 -13.01 2.42 60.20
N PHE A 262 -11.70 2.57 60.01
CA PHE A 262 -10.71 1.87 60.83
C PHE A 262 -10.41 2.58 62.15
N ASP A 263 -9.69 1.90 63.04
CA ASP A 263 -9.44 2.38 64.38
C ASP A 263 -8.36 3.47 64.50
N ASP A 264 -7.65 3.74 63.41
CA ASP A 264 -6.73 4.85 63.26
C ASP A 264 -7.33 6.00 62.42
N ALA A 265 -8.61 5.88 62.03
CA ALA A 265 -9.29 6.89 61.23
C ALA A 265 -9.48 8.21 62.00
N ASP A 266 -9.33 9.32 61.28
CA ASP A 266 -9.89 10.60 61.73
C ASP A 266 -11.43 10.48 61.71
N LEU A 267 -12.03 10.47 62.91
CA LEU A 267 -13.47 10.28 63.07
C LEU A 267 -14.29 11.48 62.55
N ASP A 268 -13.71 12.68 62.44
CA ASP A 268 -14.40 13.81 61.80
C ASP A 268 -14.48 13.59 60.30
N LEU A 269 -13.35 13.26 59.67
CA LEU A 269 -13.30 12.92 58.24
C LEU A 269 -14.22 11.73 57.93
N ALA A 270 -14.17 10.67 58.74
CA ALA A 270 -15.01 9.49 58.55
C ALA A 270 -16.51 9.82 58.63
N ALA A 271 -16.90 10.73 59.54
CA ALA A 271 -18.28 11.16 59.68
C ALA A 271 -18.73 12.04 58.49
N ASP A 272 -17.87 12.93 57.99
CA ASP A 272 -18.14 13.72 56.79
C ASP A 272 -18.30 12.85 55.54
N ILE A 273 -17.44 11.85 55.37
CA ILE A 273 -17.53 10.85 54.29
C ILE A 273 -18.84 10.06 54.40
N ALA A 274 -19.17 9.52 55.58
CA ALA A 274 -20.38 8.73 55.77
C ALA A 274 -21.65 9.55 55.49
N MET A 275 -21.66 10.84 55.86
CA MET A 275 -22.74 11.77 55.56
C MET A 275 -22.95 11.96 54.06
N MET A 276 -21.89 12.29 53.32
CA MET A 276 -21.94 12.44 51.86
C MET A 276 -22.38 11.14 51.18
N ALA A 277 -21.82 10.00 51.62
CA ALA A 277 -22.09 8.67 51.09
C ALA A 277 -23.52 8.15 51.34
N ASN A 278 -24.37 8.87 52.09
CA ASN A 278 -25.73 8.40 52.42
C ASN A 278 -26.82 9.42 52.14
N PHE A 279 -26.52 10.71 52.17
CA PHE A 279 -27.54 11.76 52.13
C PHE A 279 -27.44 12.68 50.92
N PHE A 280 -26.36 12.59 50.13
CA PHE A 280 -26.30 13.29 48.83
C PHE A 280 -27.44 12.82 47.92
N SER A 281 -28.04 13.74 47.16
CA SER A 281 -29.23 13.49 46.33
C SER A 281 -30.39 12.82 47.08
N SER A 282 -30.49 13.14 48.37
CA SER A 282 -31.44 12.52 49.30
C SER A 282 -31.33 11.00 49.38
N GLY A 283 -30.11 10.48 49.23
CA GLY A 283 -29.80 9.05 49.33
C GLY A 283 -30.11 8.23 48.07
N GLN A 284 -30.44 8.88 46.95
CA GLN A 284 -30.85 8.23 45.70
C GLN A 284 -29.67 8.02 44.75
N VAL A 285 -28.57 7.48 45.28
CA VAL A 285 -27.34 7.22 44.53
C VAL A 285 -26.98 5.74 44.69
N CYS A 286 -26.77 5.04 43.58
CA CYS A 286 -26.49 3.59 43.58
C CYS A 286 -25.23 3.24 44.37
N THR A 287 -24.23 4.11 44.34
CA THR A 287 -22.93 3.93 44.99
C THR A 287 -22.91 4.30 46.47
N ASN A 288 -24.05 4.65 47.09
CA ASN A 288 -24.09 5.08 48.49
C ASN A 288 -23.55 4.03 49.47
N GLY A 289 -22.73 4.50 50.43
CA GLY A 289 -22.09 3.74 51.50
C GLY A 289 -23.07 3.39 52.64
N THR A 290 -24.14 2.69 52.29
CA THR A 290 -25.31 2.47 53.17
C THR A 290 -25.07 1.52 54.34
N ARG A 291 -23.95 0.77 54.33
CA ARG A 291 -23.48 -0.01 55.48
C ARG A 291 -22.18 0.58 56.01
N VAL A 292 -22.25 1.23 57.16
CA VAL A 292 -21.10 1.91 57.77
C VAL A 292 -20.57 1.05 58.92
N PHE A 293 -19.39 0.46 58.73
CA PHE A 293 -18.72 -0.37 59.73
C PHE A 293 -17.78 0.51 60.58
N VAL A 294 -17.95 0.46 61.89
CA VAL A 294 -17.14 1.23 62.86
C VAL A 294 -16.60 0.31 63.97
N PRO A 295 -15.39 0.52 64.52
CA PRO A 295 -14.89 -0.30 65.61
C PRO A 295 -15.78 -0.10 66.85
N GLU A 296 -16.05 -1.17 67.58
CA GLU A 296 -16.93 -1.12 68.77
C GLU A 296 -16.52 -0.02 69.76
N LYS A 297 -15.20 0.17 69.98
CA LYS A 297 -14.64 1.20 70.86
C LYS A 297 -14.94 2.65 70.45
N TYR A 298 -15.26 2.91 69.18
CA TYR A 298 -15.53 4.25 68.66
C TYR A 298 -17.00 4.51 68.29
N LYS A 299 -17.87 3.50 68.43
CA LYS A 299 -19.29 3.59 68.08
C LYS A 299 -19.97 4.83 68.64
N ALA A 300 -19.88 5.07 69.96
CA ALA A 300 -20.57 6.20 70.60
C ALA A 300 -20.07 7.57 70.11
N ALA A 301 -18.75 7.73 69.95
CA ALA A 301 -18.15 8.96 69.45
C ALA A 301 -18.54 9.22 67.98
N PHE A 302 -18.58 8.17 67.17
CA PHE A 302 -18.99 8.24 65.77
C PHE A 302 -20.48 8.57 65.63
N GLU A 303 -21.36 7.91 66.40
CA GLU A 303 -22.80 8.23 66.44
C GLU A 303 -23.06 9.70 66.77
N GLN A 304 -22.36 10.24 67.76
CA GLN A 304 -22.49 11.66 68.12
C GLN A 304 -22.11 12.58 66.95
N LYS A 305 -20.99 12.31 66.28
CA LYS A 305 -20.52 13.09 65.12
C LYS A 305 -21.49 13.01 63.94
N ILE A 306 -22.08 11.84 63.69
CA ILE A 306 -23.11 11.65 62.66
C ILE A 306 -24.37 12.43 63.02
N ALA A 307 -24.89 12.30 64.24
CA ALA A 307 -26.10 13.01 64.66
C ALA A 307 -25.96 14.54 64.56
N GLU A 308 -24.78 15.08 64.93
CA GLU A 308 -24.46 16.50 64.76
C GLU A 308 -24.52 16.95 63.30
N ARG A 309 -23.95 16.16 62.39
CA ARG A 309 -23.91 16.48 60.95
C ARG A 309 -25.28 16.31 60.28
N VAL A 310 -26.02 15.25 60.63
CA VAL A 310 -27.41 15.06 60.19
C VAL A 310 -28.29 16.24 60.61
N GLY A 311 -28.10 16.76 61.82
CA GLY A 311 -28.81 17.95 62.31
C GLY A 311 -28.52 19.24 61.51
N ARG A 312 -27.48 19.25 60.66
CA ARG A 312 -27.12 20.39 59.79
C ARG A 312 -27.62 20.23 58.34
N ILE A 313 -28.28 19.11 58.00
CA ILE A 313 -28.93 18.94 56.70
C ILE A 313 -30.08 19.96 56.57
N ARG A 314 -30.15 20.62 55.41
CA ARG A 314 -31.09 21.70 55.12
C ARG A 314 -32.04 21.27 54.00
N ALA A 315 -33.17 20.70 54.40
CA ALA A 315 -34.31 20.45 53.52
C ALA A 315 -35.19 21.70 53.43
N GLY A 316 -35.67 22.04 52.23
CA GLY A 316 -36.43 23.28 52.03
C GLY A 316 -36.77 23.56 50.57
N ASP A 317 -36.91 24.83 50.23
CA ASP A 317 -37.11 25.28 48.84
C ASP A 317 -35.92 24.82 47.99
N LEU A 318 -36.19 24.03 46.93
CA LEU A 318 -35.16 23.45 46.08
C LEU A 318 -34.29 24.48 45.36
N PHE A 319 -34.78 25.72 45.20
CA PHE A 319 -34.04 26.80 44.54
C PHE A 319 -33.31 27.74 45.51
N ASP A 320 -33.45 27.54 46.83
CA ASP A 320 -32.60 28.22 47.81
C ASP A 320 -31.18 27.65 47.70
N GLU A 321 -30.20 28.52 47.49
CA GLU A 321 -28.77 28.15 47.39
C GLU A 321 -28.25 27.42 48.64
N ASN A 322 -28.92 27.59 49.79
CA ASN A 322 -28.57 26.91 51.03
C ASN A 322 -29.17 25.51 51.14
N THR A 323 -30.24 25.18 50.41
CA THR A 323 -30.86 23.84 50.45
C THR A 323 -29.87 22.82 49.92
N ASN A 324 -29.69 21.70 50.62
CA ASN A 324 -28.77 20.63 50.21
C ASN A 324 -29.39 19.24 50.30
N PHE A 325 -30.72 19.17 50.45
CA PHE A 325 -31.48 17.94 50.56
C PHE A 325 -32.91 18.14 50.04
N GLY A 326 -33.33 17.31 49.08
CA GLY A 326 -34.64 17.37 48.43
C GLY A 326 -35.59 16.22 48.85
N PRO A 327 -36.81 16.15 48.27
CA PRO A 327 -37.69 15.00 48.41
C PRO A 327 -37.11 13.74 47.72
N MET A 328 -37.79 12.61 47.92
CA MET A 328 -37.62 11.45 47.04
C MET A 328 -38.21 11.78 45.67
N VAL A 329 -37.71 11.17 44.59
CA VAL A 329 -38.11 11.46 43.22
C VAL A 329 -39.60 11.25 42.93
N SER A 330 -40.28 10.43 43.74
CA SER A 330 -41.70 10.14 43.56
C SER A 330 -42.35 9.72 44.88
N PHE A 331 -43.67 9.87 44.96
CA PHE A 331 -44.46 9.40 46.08
C PHE A 331 -44.38 7.87 46.25
N HIS A 332 -44.37 7.13 45.15
CA HIS A 332 -44.20 5.67 45.19
C HIS A 332 -42.85 5.28 45.82
N HIS A 333 -41.77 5.98 45.45
CA HIS A 333 -40.46 5.73 46.01
C HIS A 333 -40.38 6.13 47.49
N ARG A 334 -40.95 7.28 47.88
CA ARG A 334 -41.13 7.68 49.29
C ARG A 334 -41.78 6.55 50.10
N ASP A 335 -42.90 6.04 49.61
CA ASP A 335 -43.64 4.99 50.32
C ASP A 335 -42.81 3.71 50.42
N SER A 336 -42.02 3.37 49.40
CA SER A 336 -41.08 2.24 49.46
C SER A 336 -40.01 2.43 50.55
N VAL A 337 -39.37 3.60 50.61
CA VAL A 337 -38.36 3.94 51.63
C VAL A 337 -38.98 3.88 53.04
N MET A 338 -40.19 4.40 53.21
CA MET A 338 -40.88 4.37 54.51
C MET A 338 -41.20 2.94 54.97
N ARG A 339 -41.46 1.99 54.05
CA ARG A 339 -41.59 0.57 54.41
C ARG A 339 -40.27 -0.01 54.93
N TYR A 340 -39.13 0.33 54.32
CA TYR A 340 -37.83 -0.11 54.82
C TYR A 340 -37.51 0.47 56.20
N ILE A 341 -37.82 1.75 56.43
CA ILE A 341 -37.66 2.38 57.75
C ILE A 341 -38.54 1.66 58.78
N ALA A 342 -39.80 1.36 58.44
CA ALA A 342 -40.68 0.59 59.31
C ALA A 342 -40.11 -0.80 59.61
N LYS A 343 -39.54 -1.47 58.60
CA LYS A 343 -38.92 -2.80 58.75
C LYS A 343 -37.67 -2.77 59.65
N GLY A 344 -36.83 -1.76 59.52
CA GLY A 344 -35.68 -1.56 60.42
C GLY A 344 -36.09 -1.42 61.88
N LYS A 345 -37.15 -0.63 62.16
CA LYS A 345 -37.73 -0.51 63.51
C LYS A 345 -38.30 -1.86 64.00
N GLU A 346 -38.99 -2.61 63.12
CA GLU A 346 -39.58 -3.92 63.42
C GLU A 346 -38.51 -4.98 63.77
N GLU A 347 -37.38 -4.98 63.06
CA GLU A 347 -36.27 -5.93 63.25
C GLU A 347 -35.34 -5.57 64.41
N GLY A 348 -35.62 -4.47 65.13
CA GLY A 348 -34.92 -4.11 66.37
C GLY A 348 -33.71 -3.19 66.19
N ALA A 349 -33.48 -2.64 64.99
CA ALA A 349 -32.46 -1.61 64.79
C ALA A 349 -32.84 -0.32 65.54
N ARG A 350 -31.86 0.34 66.19
CA ARG A 350 -32.13 1.59 66.92
C ARG A 350 -32.08 2.78 65.97
N VAL A 351 -33.14 3.58 65.96
CA VAL A 351 -33.16 4.88 65.26
C VAL A 351 -32.33 5.89 66.06
N LEU A 352 -31.26 6.40 65.45
CA LEU A 352 -30.43 7.47 66.00
C LEU A 352 -30.98 8.85 65.63
N CYS A 353 -31.37 9.03 64.36
CA CYS A 353 -31.92 10.27 63.81
C CYS A 353 -32.99 9.96 62.75
N GLY A 354 -33.96 10.87 62.57
CA GLY A 354 -34.98 10.78 61.52
C GLY A 354 -35.98 9.65 61.73
N GLY A 355 -36.32 8.94 60.64
CA GLY A 355 -37.19 7.78 60.66
C GLY A 355 -38.67 8.03 60.35
N ASP A 356 -39.02 9.24 59.89
CA ASP A 356 -40.39 9.64 59.54
C ASP A 356 -40.39 10.56 58.30
N VAL A 357 -41.59 10.79 57.73
CA VAL A 357 -41.78 11.82 56.70
C VAL A 357 -41.69 13.22 57.29
N LEU A 358 -41.15 14.18 56.55
CA LEU A 358 -41.17 15.60 56.96
C LEU A 358 -42.60 16.15 56.83
N LYS A 359 -43.04 16.96 57.80
CA LYS A 359 -44.40 17.54 57.87
C LYS A 359 -44.35 19.03 58.17
N GLY A 360 -45.35 19.78 57.72
CA GLY A 360 -45.42 21.24 57.85
C GLY A 360 -44.40 21.96 56.96
N GLY A 361 -44.36 23.30 57.02
CA GLY A 361 -43.32 24.10 56.35
C GLY A 361 -43.25 23.97 54.81
N GLY A 362 -44.29 23.47 54.16
CA GLY A 362 -44.33 23.22 52.71
C GLY A 362 -44.06 21.77 52.29
N PHE A 363 -43.75 20.86 53.23
CA PHE A 363 -43.41 19.46 52.92
C PHE A 363 -44.63 18.56 52.69
N ASP A 364 -45.82 18.94 53.16
CA ASP A 364 -47.00 18.05 53.23
C ASP A 364 -47.47 17.53 51.85
N ASN A 365 -47.22 18.29 50.78
CA ASN A 365 -47.61 17.93 49.42
C ASN A 365 -46.50 17.25 48.63
N GLY A 366 -45.33 17.00 49.24
CA GLY A 366 -44.17 16.42 48.56
C GLY A 366 -43.80 15.02 49.04
N ALA A 367 -42.83 14.44 48.34
CA ALA A 367 -42.32 13.09 48.60
C ALA A 367 -41.16 13.09 49.64
N TRP A 368 -41.29 13.83 50.74
CA TRP A 368 -40.20 14.08 51.68
C TRP A 368 -40.00 13.00 52.74
N VAL A 369 -38.75 12.52 52.90
CA VAL A 369 -38.33 11.58 53.95
C VAL A 369 -37.19 12.22 54.73
N ALA A 370 -37.25 12.21 56.07
CA ALA A 370 -36.16 12.75 56.89
C ALA A 370 -34.88 11.91 56.74
N PRO A 371 -33.68 12.53 56.74
CA PRO A 371 -32.41 11.81 56.83
C PRO A 371 -32.42 10.87 58.04
N THR A 372 -32.30 9.58 57.78
CA THR A 372 -32.51 8.52 58.78
C THR A 372 -31.22 7.76 59.02
N VAL A 373 -30.88 7.58 60.29
CA VAL A 373 -29.73 6.77 60.71
C VAL A 373 -30.21 5.68 61.65
N PHE A 374 -29.98 4.43 61.26
CA PHE A 374 -30.07 3.28 62.14
C PHE A 374 -28.67 2.91 62.65
N THR A 375 -28.62 2.47 63.89
CA THR A 375 -27.43 1.90 64.54
C THR A 375 -27.85 0.66 65.32
N ASP A 376 -26.86 -0.04 65.89
CA ASP A 376 -27.05 -1.38 66.47
C ASP A 376 -27.61 -2.36 65.43
N CYS A 377 -27.23 -2.18 64.15
CA CYS A 377 -27.66 -3.02 63.05
C CYS A 377 -26.87 -4.33 62.99
N THR A 378 -27.53 -5.40 62.56
CA THR A 378 -26.89 -6.70 62.28
C THR A 378 -26.99 -7.08 60.79
N ASP A 379 -26.18 -8.04 60.35
CA ASP A 379 -26.06 -8.40 58.94
C ASP A 379 -27.32 -9.09 58.38
N GLU A 380 -28.19 -9.62 59.24
CA GLU A 380 -29.43 -10.30 58.88
C GLU A 380 -30.59 -9.33 58.60
N MET A 381 -30.50 -8.09 59.08
CA MET A 381 -31.58 -7.11 58.95
C MET A 381 -31.83 -6.74 57.47
N THR A 382 -33.10 -6.61 57.11
CA THR A 382 -33.55 -6.22 55.77
C THR A 382 -32.90 -4.90 55.33
N ILE A 383 -32.84 -3.91 56.22
CA ILE A 383 -32.23 -2.59 55.94
C ILE A 383 -30.71 -2.64 55.74
N VAL A 384 -30.06 -3.74 56.10
CA VAL A 384 -28.62 -3.99 55.87
C VAL A 384 -28.43 -4.82 54.60
N ARG A 385 -29.32 -5.77 54.29
CA ARG A 385 -29.19 -6.66 53.12
C ARG A 385 -29.69 -6.04 51.81
N GLU A 386 -30.78 -5.27 51.87
CA GLU A 386 -31.46 -4.77 50.68
C GLU A 386 -31.13 -3.30 50.38
N GLU A 387 -31.06 -2.98 49.10
CA GLU A 387 -30.95 -1.61 48.63
C GLU A 387 -32.26 -0.85 48.93
N ILE A 388 -32.15 0.22 49.70
CA ILE A 388 -33.29 1.09 50.05
C ILE A 388 -33.45 2.22 49.03
N PHE A 389 -32.30 2.70 48.51
CA PHE A 389 -32.20 3.81 47.55
C PHE A 389 -32.84 5.11 48.08
N GLY A 390 -32.69 5.37 49.37
CA GLY A 390 -33.18 6.56 50.06
C GLY A 390 -32.22 6.95 51.18
N PRO A 391 -32.55 7.99 51.96
CA PRO A 391 -31.64 8.64 52.90
C PRO A 391 -31.59 7.85 54.22
N VAL A 392 -31.16 6.58 54.16
CA VAL A 392 -31.16 5.64 55.28
C VAL A 392 -29.78 4.99 55.43
N MET A 393 -29.04 5.40 56.46
CA MET A 393 -27.74 4.85 56.83
C MET A 393 -27.92 3.73 57.87
N SER A 394 -27.17 2.63 57.73
CA SER A 394 -27.09 1.56 58.72
C SER A 394 -25.68 1.48 59.30
N ILE A 395 -25.52 1.72 60.60
CA ILE A 395 -24.24 1.64 61.33
C ILE A 395 -24.10 0.25 61.97
N LEU A 396 -22.99 -0.41 61.70
CA LEU A 396 -22.62 -1.74 62.22
C LEU A 396 -21.29 -1.66 62.97
N THR A 397 -21.18 -2.37 64.09
CA THR A 397 -19.89 -2.51 64.78
C THR A 397 -19.13 -3.74 64.35
N TYR A 398 -17.80 -3.71 64.46
CA TYR A 398 -16.93 -4.88 64.25
C TYR A 398 -15.78 -4.92 65.29
N ALA A 399 -15.14 -6.09 65.43
CA ALA A 399 -14.07 -6.32 66.39
C ALA A 399 -12.67 -6.46 65.77
N SER A 400 -12.54 -6.96 64.53
CA SER A 400 -11.27 -7.02 63.80
C SER A 400 -11.38 -6.60 62.33
N ASP A 401 -10.26 -6.17 61.75
CA ASP A 401 -10.18 -5.74 60.34
C ASP A 401 -10.63 -6.87 59.39
N GLU A 402 -10.25 -8.12 59.69
CA GLU A 402 -10.65 -9.30 58.90
C GLU A 402 -12.16 -9.56 58.98
N GLU A 403 -12.77 -9.34 60.14
CA GLU A 403 -14.21 -9.47 60.33
C GLU A 403 -14.97 -8.43 59.50
N ALA A 404 -14.52 -7.17 59.54
CA ALA A 404 -15.12 -6.07 58.79
C ALA A 404 -15.07 -6.33 57.28
N ILE A 405 -13.91 -6.74 56.75
CA ILE A 405 -13.74 -7.06 55.33
C ILE A 405 -14.62 -8.23 54.91
N ARG A 406 -14.67 -9.32 55.70
CA ARG A 406 -15.51 -10.48 55.40
C ARG A 406 -16.99 -10.09 55.31
N ARG A 407 -17.49 -9.31 56.28
CA ARG A 407 -18.89 -8.87 56.34
C ARG A 407 -19.22 -7.81 55.28
N ALA A 408 -18.26 -6.96 54.94
CA ALA A 408 -18.38 -6.03 53.83
C ALA A 408 -18.61 -6.78 52.50
N ASN A 409 -17.97 -7.92 52.30
CA ASN A 409 -18.13 -8.75 51.10
C ASN A 409 -19.33 -9.72 51.14
N ASP A 410 -19.93 -9.98 52.31
CA ASP A 410 -21.09 -10.87 52.46
C ASP A 410 -22.39 -10.23 51.95
N THR A 411 -22.45 -10.08 50.64
CA THR A 411 -23.58 -9.53 49.91
C THR A 411 -23.53 -9.97 48.44
N ASP A 412 -24.70 -10.04 47.80
CA ASP A 412 -24.83 -10.29 46.37
C ASP A 412 -24.45 -9.06 45.52
N TYR A 413 -24.40 -7.88 46.14
CA TYR A 413 -24.00 -6.62 45.50
C TYR A 413 -22.49 -6.45 45.48
N GLY A 414 -22.00 -5.58 44.61
CA GLY A 414 -20.57 -5.28 44.48
C GLY A 414 -20.31 -3.97 43.73
N LEU A 415 -21.15 -2.96 43.92
CA LEU A 415 -21.01 -1.71 43.16
C LEU A 415 -19.80 -0.89 43.64
N ALA A 416 -19.90 -0.36 44.86
CA ALA A 416 -18.84 0.44 45.45
C ALA A 416 -18.45 -0.07 46.85
N ALA A 417 -17.29 0.37 47.32
CA ALA A 417 -16.83 0.21 48.68
C ALA A 417 -15.88 1.36 49.04
N GLY A 418 -15.65 1.57 50.33
CA GLY A 418 -14.63 2.52 50.74
C GLY A 418 -14.16 2.33 52.16
N ILE A 419 -13.02 2.93 52.46
CA ILE A 419 -12.35 2.80 53.76
C ILE A 419 -11.85 4.15 54.25
N VAL A 420 -11.72 4.30 55.56
CA VAL A 420 -11.09 5.47 56.19
C VAL A 420 -10.01 5.00 57.15
N THR A 421 -8.75 5.37 56.88
CA THR A 421 -7.56 5.00 57.65
C THR A 421 -6.38 5.90 57.28
N ALA A 422 -5.49 6.18 58.23
CA ALA A 422 -4.25 6.91 57.97
C ALA A 422 -3.09 5.96 57.63
N ASP A 423 -3.22 4.68 57.94
CA ASP A 423 -2.21 3.66 57.66
C ASP A 423 -2.21 3.23 56.19
N LEU A 424 -1.06 3.42 55.53
CA LEU A 424 -0.87 3.11 54.11
C LEU A 424 -1.06 1.61 53.79
N ASN A 425 -0.53 0.73 54.64
CA ASN A 425 -0.56 -0.72 54.39
C ASN A 425 -1.96 -1.26 54.57
N ARG A 426 -2.67 -0.79 55.59
CA ARG A 426 -4.07 -1.10 55.85
C ARG A 426 -4.95 -0.55 54.73
N ALA A 427 -4.71 0.68 54.28
CA ALA A 427 -5.47 1.28 53.18
C ALA A 427 -5.47 0.38 51.94
N HIS A 428 -4.28 0.09 51.39
CA HIS A 428 -4.19 -0.73 50.18
C HIS A 428 -4.44 -2.22 50.44
N GLY A 429 -4.07 -2.73 51.62
CA GLY A 429 -4.30 -4.12 52.01
C GLY A 429 -5.79 -4.46 52.12
N ALA A 430 -6.59 -3.58 52.72
CA ALA A 430 -8.03 -3.77 52.87
C ALA A 430 -8.78 -3.50 51.56
N ILE A 431 -8.48 -2.40 50.87
CA ILE A 431 -9.23 -2.00 49.66
C ILE A 431 -9.13 -3.05 48.54
N HIS A 432 -7.99 -3.74 48.42
CA HIS A 432 -7.80 -4.82 47.43
C HIS A 432 -8.60 -6.09 47.74
N GLN A 433 -9.04 -6.26 48.99
CA GLN A 433 -9.84 -7.42 49.41
C GLN A 433 -11.35 -7.17 49.29
N LEU A 434 -11.78 -5.92 49.11
CA LEU A 434 -13.19 -5.58 48.96
C LEU A 434 -13.68 -5.92 47.56
N GLU A 435 -14.76 -6.69 47.47
CA GLU A 435 -15.33 -7.21 46.22
C GLU A 435 -16.30 -6.20 45.59
N ALA A 436 -15.79 -5.01 45.30
CA ALA A 436 -16.52 -3.92 44.65
C ALA A 436 -15.78 -3.39 43.42
N GLY A 437 -16.52 -2.85 42.45
CA GLY A 437 -15.92 -2.30 41.23
C GLY A 437 -15.44 -0.86 41.36
N ILE A 438 -15.93 -0.11 42.36
CA ILE A 438 -15.55 1.27 42.65
C ILE A 438 -15.07 1.35 44.09
N CYS A 439 -13.85 1.81 44.32
CA CYS A 439 -13.23 1.79 45.64
C CYS A 439 -12.67 3.16 46.01
N TRP A 440 -13.06 3.70 47.17
CA TRP A 440 -12.55 4.96 47.69
C TRP A 440 -11.75 4.79 48.98
N ILE A 441 -10.65 5.54 49.11
CA ILE A 441 -9.83 5.61 50.33
C ILE A 441 -9.89 7.05 50.82
N ASN A 442 -10.38 7.27 52.04
CA ASN A 442 -10.47 8.60 52.68
C ASN A 442 -11.29 9.64 51.88
N THR A 443 -12.19 9.20 50.99
CA THR A 443 -13.17 10.03 50.25
C THR A 443 -14.39 9.17 49.88
N TRP A 444 -15.40 9.75 49.22
CA TRP A 444 -16.52 9.00 48.63
C TRP A 444 -17.24 9.81 47.55
N GLY A 445 -17.79 9.12 46.54
CA GLY A 445 -18.76 9.68 45.61
C GLY A 445 -18.17 10.35 44.37
N GLU A 446 -16.91 10.78 44.41
CA GLU A 446 -16.20 11.28 43.23
C GLU A 446 -16.15 10.23 42.11
N SER A 447 -16.53 10.63 40.91
CA SER A 447 -16.62 9.74 39.74
C SER A 447 -16.12 10.44 38.48
N ALA A 448 -14.81 10.70 38.43
CA ALA A 448 -14.16 11.37 37.31
C ALA A 448 -14.36 10.63 35.97
N ALA A 449 -14.31 11.37 34.86
CA ALA A 449 -14.54 10.83 33.52
C ALA A 449 -13.50 9.77 33.10
N GLU A 450 -12.30 9.84 33.66
CA GLU A 450 -11.19 8.93 33.42
C GLU A 450 -11.36 7.59 34.13
N MET A 451 -12.11 7.56 35.23
CA MET A 451 -12.24 6.39 36.10
C MET A 451 -13.33 5.44 35.56
N PRO A 452 -13.00 4.21 35.15
CA PRO A 452 -14.02 3.23 34.78
C PRO A 452 -14.84 2.86 36.01
N VAL A 453 -16.15 3.04 35.94
CA VAL A 453 -17.08 2.75 37.02
C VAL A 453 -18.03 1.63 36.61
N GLY A 454 -18.35 0.75 37.56
CA GLY A 454 -19.40 -0.24 37.40
C GLY A 454 -19.24 -1.45 38.30
N GLY A 455 -20.32 -2.24 38.41
CA GLY A 455 -20.43 -3.24 39.46
C GLY A 455 -19.64 -4.53 39.27
N TYR A 456 -19.29 -5.15 40.39
CA TYR A 456 -19.03 -6.58 40.54
C TYR A 456 -20.35 -7.32 40.84
N LYS A 457 -20.33 -8.66 40.78
CA LYS A 457 -21.45 -9.54 41.18
C LYS A 457 -22.77 -9.14 40.50
N HIS A 458 -23.86 -8.98 41.25
CA HIS A 458 -25.16 -8.56 40.70
C HIS A 458 -25.29 -7.06 40.48
N SER A 459 -24.29 -6.25 40.86
CA SER A 459 -24.35 -4.79 40.70
C SER A 459 -24.02 -4.32 39.29
N GLY A 460 -23.52 -5.18 38.40
CA GLY A 460 -23.34 -4.76 37.02
C GLY A 460 -22.58 -5.71 36.12
N ILE A 461 -22.58 -5.37 34.83
CA ILE A 461 -21.81 -6.02 33.76
C ILE A 461 -21.30 -4.92 32.84
N GLY A 462 -20.01 -4.96 32.50
CA GLY A 462 -19.36 -3.87 31.79
C GLY A 462 -19.03 -2.69 32.72
N ARG A 463 -18.68 -1.56 32.12
CA ARG A 463 -18.33 -0.32 32.82
C ARG A 463 -18.85 0.88 32.04
N GLU A 464 -18.99 2.01 32.73
CA GLU A 464 -19.09 3.35 32.16
C GLU A 464 -17.84 4.17 32.50
N ASN A 465 -17.62 5.30 31.82
CA ASN A 465 -16.42 6.14 31.94
C ASN A 465 -15.08 5.43 31.60
N GLY A 466 -14.01 6.20 31.49
CA GLY A 466 -12.67 5.72 31.15
C GLY A 466 -12.50 5.20 29.72
N VAL A 467 -11.25 4.91 29.33
CA VAL A 467 -10.92 4.48 27.96
C VAL A 467 -11.53 3.11 27.61
N MET A 468 -11.67 2.23 28.61
CA MET A 468 -12.23 0.88 28.40
C MET A 468 -13.67 0.91 27.89
N THR A 469 -14.47 1.87 28.38
CA THR A 469 -15.87 2.00 27.96
C THR A 469 -15.97 2.41 26.50
N LEU A 470 -15.12 3.32 26.02
CA LEU A 470 -15.06 3.70 24.60
C LEU A 470 -14.82 2.46 23.71
N GLN A 471 -13.90 1.58 24.14
CA GLN A 471 -13.62 0.33 23.43
C GLN A 471 -14.83 -0.62 23.44
N SER A 472 -15.61 -0.66 24.52
CA SER A 472 -16.82 -1.50 24.64
C SER A 472 -17.98 -1.08 23.72
N TYR A 473 -17.89 0.11 23.11
CA TYR A 473 -18.82 0.58 22.08
C TYR A 473 -18.30 0.33 20.65
N THR A 474 -17.26 -0.50 20.51
CA THR A 474 -16.71 -0.95 19.23
C THR A 474 -16.71 -2.47 19.14
N GLN A 475 -16.73 -3.01 17.93
CA GLN A 475 -16.41 -4.40 17.63
C GLN A 475 -15.04 -4.50 16.98
N VAL A 476 -14.28 -5.51 17.38
CA VAL A 476 -12.94 -5.77 16.82
C VAL A 476 -13.10 -6.66 15.60
N ASN A 477 -12.72 -6.12 14.44
CA ASN A 477 -12.70 -6.87 13.18
C ASN A 477 -11.24 -7.13 12.77
N PRO A 478 -10.73 -8.37 12.88
CA PRO A 478 -9.38 -8.70 12.45
C PRO A 478 -9.33 -8.92 10.93
N TYR A 479 -8.47 -8.17 10.26
CA TYR A 479 -8.17 -8.35 8.85
C TYR A 479 -6.83 -9.09 8.73
N PHE A 480 -6.91 -10.30 8.20
CA PHE A 480 -5.73 -11.07 7.84
C PHE A 480 -5.21 -10.57 6.51
N ASN A 481 -4.02 -9.99 6.51
CA ASN A 481 -3.34 -9.62 5.28
C ASN A 481 -2.19 -10.60 5.05
N ARG A 482 -2.30 -11.33 3.95
CA ARG A 482 -1.16 -11.99 3.33
C ARG A 482 -0.55 -10.94 2.41
N GLU A 483 0.77 -10.79 2.39
CA GLU A 483 1.39 -9.98 1.35
C GLU A 483 0.91 -10.48 -0.02
N VAL A 484 0.12 -9.65 -0.69
CA VAL A 484 -0.32 -9.91 -2.05
C VAL A 484 0.85 -9.48 -2.92
N TYR A 485 1.73 -10.43 -3.23
CA TYR A 485 2.66 -10.27 -4.34
C TYR A 485 1.86 -9.76 -5.54
N LEU A 486 2.27 -8.64 -6.14
CA LEU A 486 1.65 -8.17 -7.38
C LEU A 486 1.72 -9.34 -8.37
N GLN A 487 0.56 -9.80 -8.82
CA GLN A 487 0.44 -11.00 -9.64
C GLN A 487 0.11 -10.58 -11.07
N PHE A 488 0.94 -11.02 -12.01
CA PHE A 488 0.79 -10.75 -13.44
C PHE A 488 0.70 -12.07 -14.21
N ASP A 489 0.16 -12.06 -15.43
CA ASP A 489 0.21 -13.24 -16.30
C ASP A 489 1.65 -13.48 -16.77
N TYR A 490 2.33 -12.40 -17.18
CA TYR A 490 3.72 -12.42 -17.61
C TYR A 490 4.55 -11.37 -16.87
N ILE A 491 5.78 -11.73 -16.51
CA ILE A 491 6.81 -10.77 -16.07
C ILE A 491 7.92 -10.79 -17.11
N ILE A 492 8.22 -9.64 -17.71
CA ILE A 492 9.29 -9.46 -18.68
C ILE A 492 10.47 -8.77 -17.99
N ILE A 493 11.65 -9.39 -18.05
CA ILE A 493 12.89 -8.86 -17.49
C ILE A 493 13.72 -8.24 -18.63
N GLY A 494 13.91 -6.92 -18.60
CA GLY A 494 14.66 -6.16 -19.59
C GLY A 494 13.76 -5.55 -20.67
N ALA A 495 13.83 -4.22 -20.82
CA ALA A 495 13.10 -3.47 -21.86
C ALA A 495 13.97 -3.20 -23.09
N GLY A 496 14.75 -4.20 -23.49
CA GLY A 496 15.52 -4.21 -24.74
C GLY A 496 14.64 -4.43 -25.98
N SER A 497 15.26 -4.68 -27.12
CA SER A 497 14.55 -4.80 -28.40
C SER A 497 13.45 -5.86 -28.38
N ALA A 498 13.73 -7.07 -27.89
CA ALA A 498 12.73 -8.13 -27.78
C ALA A 498 11.72 -7.89 -26.64
N GLY A 499 12.16 -7.40 -25.47
CA GLY A 499 11.29 -7.13 -24.34
C GLY A 499 10.19 -6.10 -24.65
N ASN A 500 10.52 -5.06 -25.42
CA ASN A 500 9.55 -4.07 -25.89
C ASN A 500 8.52 -4.65 -26.86
N VAL A 501 8.97 -5.54 -27.76
CA VAL A 501 8.08 -6.27 -28.67
C VAL A 501 7.12 -7.15 -27.87
N LEU A 502 7.62 -7.98 -26.96
CA LEU A 502 6.81 -8.87 -26.13
C LEU A 502 5.80 -8.10 -25.28
N ALA A 503 6.23 -7.06 -24.57
CA ALA A 503 5.33 -6.22 -23.78
C ALA A 503 4.20 -5.64 -24.63
N THR A 504 4.52 -5.22 -25.85
CA THR A 504 3.54 -4.64 -26.77
C THR A 504 2.60 -5.69 -27.36
N ARG A 505 3.11 -6.85 -27.78
CA ARG A 505 2.30 -7.90 -28.42
C ARG A 505 1.42 -8.64 -27.41
N LEU A 506 1.92 -8.95 -26.22
CA LEU A 506 1.15 -9.67 -25.20
C LEU A 506 -0.01 -8.82 -24.66
N THR A 507 0.20 -7.52 -24.49
CA THR A 507 -0.82 -6.60 -23.96
C THR A 507 -1.87 -6.18 -25.00
N GLU A 508 -1.76 -6.62 -26.26
CA GLU A 508 -2.84 -6.48 -27.24
C GLU A 508 -4.10 -7.27 -26.81
N ASP A 509 -3.93 -8.33 -26.02
CA ASP A 509 -5.06 -8.97 -25.33
C ASP A 509 -5.35 -8.22 -24.02
N PRO A 510 -6.51 -7.55 -23.88
CA PRO A 510 -6.85 -6.80 -22.68
C PRO A 510 -6.99 -7.66 -21.41
N ASN A 511 -7.13 -8.99 -21.56
CA ASN A 511 -7.20 -9.92 -20.42
C ASN A 511 -5.84 -10.42 -19.95
N THR A 512 -4.76 -10.06 -20.64
CA THR A 512 -3.40 -10.45 -20.29
C THR A 512 -2.68 -9.30 -19.58
N THR A 513 -2.25 -9.54 -18.34
CA THR A 513 -1.53 -8.57 -17.51
C THR A 513 -0.02 -8.78 -17.61
N VAL A 514 0.74 -7.70 -17.81
CA VAL A 514 2.20 -7.75 -18.01
C VAL A 514 2.91 -6.77 -17.10
N LEU A 515 3.95 -7.24 -16.42
CA LEU A 515 4.96 -6.40 -15.76
C LEU A 515 6.23 -6.37 -16.61
N LEU A 516 6.71 -5.18 -16.96
CA LEU A 516 8.00 -4.96 -17.64
C LEU A 516 8.98 -4.29 -16.69
N LEU A 517 10.09 -4.97 -16.39
CA LEU A 517 11.16 -4.48 -15.53
C LEU A 517 12.34 -3.97 -16.37
N GLU A 518 12.85 -2.78 -16.06
CA GLU A 518 14.01 -2.18 -16.71
C GLU A 518 14.93 -1.51 -15.69
N ALA A 519 16.22 -1.87 -15.69
CA ALA A 519 17.21 -1.32 -14.76
C ALA A 519 17.58 0.14 -15.06
N GLY A 520 17.43 0.59 -16.31
CA GLY A 520 17.63 1.98 -16.70
C GLY A 520 16.38 2.85 -16.58
N GLY A 521 16.53 4.11 -16.99
CA GLY A 521 15.46 5.09 -16.97
C GLY A 521 14.55 5.06 -18.21
N PRO A 522 13.56 5.97 -18.28
CA PRO A 522 12.70 6.11 -19.45
C PRO A 522 13.46 6.64 -20.68
N ASP A 523 12.84 6.47 -21.85
CA ASP A 523 13.29 7.08 -23.11
C ASP A 523 12.85 8.57 -23.15
N TYR A 524 13.77 9.46 -22.80
CA TYR A 524 13.52 10.90 -22.68
C TYR A 524 13.40 11.58 -24.06
N ARG A 525 12.18 11.99 -24.42
CA ARG A 525 11.84 12.56 -25.74
C ARG A 525 12.55 13.87 -26.09
N PHE A 526 13.08 14.59 -25.11
CA PHE A 526 13.81 15.86 -25.30
C PHE A 526 15.33 15.72 -25.11
N ASP A 527 15.82 14.53 -24.77
CA ASP A 527 17.27 14.33 -24.61
C ASP A 527 17.92 14.12 -25.98
N PHE A 528 18.63 15.14 -26.47
CA PHE A 528 19.27 15.09 -27.79
C PHE A 528 20.23 13.90 -27.93
N ARG A 529 20.85 13.42 -26.83
CA ARG A 529 21.84 12.34 -26.86
C ARG A 529 21.23 11.06 -27.41
N THR A 530 20.01 10.72 -26.99
CA THR A 530 19.33 9.50 -27.45
C THR A 530 18.43 9.77 -28.65
N GLN A 531 17.91 10.99 -28.83
CA GLN A 531 16.96 11.27 -29.91
C GLN A 531 17.61 11.70 -31.22
N MET A 532 18.78 12.37 -31.20
CA MET A 532 19.45 12.89 -32.39
C MET A 532 20.33 11.80 -33.02
N PRO A 533 20.08 11.38 -34.27
CA PRO A 533 20.87 10.37 -34.93
C PRO A 533 22.40 10.65 -34.94
N ALA A 534 22.80 11.89 -35.22
CA ALA A 534 24.21 12.28 -35.24
C ALA A 534 24.90 12.27 -33.86
N ALA A 535 24.15 12.16 -32.75
CA ALA A 535 24.70 12.14 -31.39
C ALA A 535 25.12 10.74 -30.92
N LEU A 536 25.30 9.77 -31.82
CA LEU A 536 25.47 8.34 -31.50
C LEU A 536 26.52 8.02 -30.43
N ALA A 537 27.62 8.77 -30.35
CA ALA A 537 28.69 8.54 -29.38
C ALA A 537 28.31 8.99 -27.95
N PHE A 538 27.42 9.98 -27.79
CA PHE A 538 27.11 10.55 -26.48
C PHE A 538 26.41 9.58 -25.51
N PRO A 539 25.44 8.75 -25.93
CA PRO A 539 24.84 7.75 -25.05
C PRO A 539 25.78 6.63 -24.61
N LEU A 540 26.84 6.35 -25.38
CA LEU A 540 27.87 5.37 -25.03
C LEU A 540 28.80 5.90 -23.94
N GLN A 541 28.89 7.22 -23.77
CA GLN A 541 29.69 7.85 -22.73
C GLN A 541 29.01 7.74 -21.35
N GLY A 542 29.72 7.13 -20.39
CA GLY A 542 29.27 6.99 -19.00
C GLY A 542 28.21 5.90 -18.79
N LYS A 543 27.55 5.92 -17.62
CA LYS A 543 26.67 4.83 -17.14
C LYS A 543 25.18 5.13 -17.18
N ARG A 544 24.78 6.28 -17.76
CA ARG A 544 23.38 6.75 -17.74
C ARG A 544 22.48 5.93 -18.67
N TYR A 545 22.90 5.75 -19.92
CA TYR A 545 22.18 5.00 -20.95
C TYR A 545 22.94 3.74 -21.40
N ASN A 546 24.12 3.51 -20.81
CA ASN A 546 25.03 2.43 -21.14
C ASN A 546 25.37 1.67 -19.84
N TRP A 547 25.39 0.34 -19.91
CA TRP A 547 25.91 -0.51 -18.84
C TRP A 547 27.42 -0.34 -18.65
N ALA A 548 28.14 0.00 -19.73
CA ALA A 548 29.59 0.15 -19.76
C ALA A 548 30.30 -1.10 -19.20
N TYR A 549 29.95 -2.27 -19.73
CA TYR A 549 30.69 -3.49 -19.43
C TYR A 549 32.09 -3.41 -20.05
N GLU A 550 33.02 -4.18 -19.51
CA GLU A 550 34.35 -4.39 -20.05
C GLU A 550 34.63 -5.89 -20.10
N THR A 551 35.45 -6.32 -21.06
CA THR A 551 35.90 -7.70 -21.12
C THR A 551 36.91 -8.01 -20.01
N GLU A 552 37.07 -9.30 -19.72
CA GLU A 552 38.31 -9.84 -19.18
C GLU A 552 39.48 -9.59 -20.15
N PRO A 553 40.74 -9.71 -19.70
CA PRO A 553 41.90 -9.57 -20.57
C PRO A 553 41.82 -10.61 -21.69
N GLU A 554 41.68 -10.15 -22.92
CA GLU A 554 41.52 -11.01 -24.10
C GLU A 554 42.88 -11.66 -24.46
N PRO A 555 43.04 -12.99 -24.33
CA PRO A 555 44.35 -13.66 -24.33
C PRO A 555 45.14 -13.49 -25.63
N HIS A 556 44.44 -13.41 -26.77
CA HIS A 556 45.04 -13.29 -28.09
C HIS A 556 45.12 -11.84 -28.58
N MET A 557 44.67 -10.89 -27.77
CA MET A 557 44.56 -9.45 -28.05
C MET A 557 45.47 -8.63 -27.14
N ASP A 558 46.68 -9.12 -26.85
CA ASP A 558 47.65 -8.51 -25.92
C ASP A 558 47.08 -8.25 -24.51
N ASN A 559 46.15 -9.09 -24.06
CA ASN A 559 45.47 -8.95 -22.77
C ASN A 559 44.75 -7.61 -22.60
N ARG A 560 44.33 -6.97 -23.71
CA ARG A 560 43.51 -5.77 -23.66
C ARG A 560 42.16 -6.07 -23.01
N ARG A 561 41.69 -5.14 -22.19
CA ARG A 561 40.28 -5.06 -21.78
C ARG A 561 39.56 -4.16 -22.76
N MET A 562 38.51 -4.68 -23.37
CA MET A 562 37.78 -4.00 -24.43
C MET A 562 36.42 -3.54 -23.90
N GLU A 563 35.96 -2.37 -24.35
CA GLU A 563 34.64 -1.86 -23.98
C GLU A 563 33.54 -2.77 -24.57
N CYS A 564 32.49 -3.06 -23.79
CA CYS A 564 31.33 -3.84 -24.22
C CYS A 564 30.04 -3.06 -23.87
N GLY A 565 29.88 -1.88 -24.49
CA GLY A 565 28.76 -0.98 -24.22
C GLY A 565 27.40 -1.60 -24.59
N ARG A 566 26.45 -1.64 -23.66
CA ARG A 566 25.07 -2.16 -23.83
C ARG A 566 24.06 -1.15 -23.34
N GLY A 567 22.92 -1.03 -24.02
CA GLY A 567 21.91 -0.02 -23.64
C GLY A 567 21.24 -0.34 -22.32
N LYS A 568 21.07 0.70 -21.49
CA LYS A 568 20.42 0.67 -20.18
C LYS A 568 19.30 1.72 -20.15
N GLY A 569 18.04 1.27 -20.20
CA GLY A 569 16.85 2.10 -20.28
C GLY A 569 15.81 1.54 -21.24
N LEU A 570 14.61 2.15 -21.26
CA LEU A 570 13.55 1.71 -22.18
C LEU A 570 14.02 1.81 -23.63
N GLY A 571 14.11 0.66 -24.32
CA GLY A 571 14.71 0.54 -25.64
C GLY A 571 15.98 -0.33 -25.65
N GLY A 572 16.62 -0.53 -24.49
CA GLY A 572 17.90 -1.19 -24.34
C GLY A 572 18.91 -0.69 -25.37
N SER A 573 19.64 -1.60 -26.02
CA SER A 573 20.64 -1.22 -27.04
C SER A 573 20.04 -0.47 -28.25
N SER A 574 18.75 -0.62 -28.57
CA SER A 574 18.13 0.17 -29.65
C SER A 574 18.01 1.68 -29.32
N LEU A 575 18.13 2.05 -28.04
CA LEU A 575 18.17 3.44 -27.58
C LEU A 575 19.50 4.12 -27.88
N ILE A 576 20.59 3.35 -28.04
CA ILE A 576 21.97 3.87 -28.08
C ILE A 576 22.81 3.41 -29.28
N ASN A 577 22.32 2.49 -30.11
CA ASN A 577 23.08 1.90 -31.22
C ASN A 577 23.41 2.89 -32.38
N GLY A 578 24.16 2.42 -33.39
CA GLY A 578 24.48 3.20 -34.61
C GLY A 578 23.32 3.39 -35.59
N MET A 579 22.13 2.84 -35.32
CA MET A 579 20.92 2.88 -36.16
C MET A 579 21.05 2.27 -37.56
N CYS A 580 22.18 1.63 -37.91
CA CYS A 580 22.29 0.82 -39.13
C CYS A 580 21.22 -0.26 -39.12
N TYR A 581 20.37 -0.27 -40.15
CA TYR A 581 19.32 -1.26 -40.30
C TYR A 581 19.76 -2.32 -41.32
N VAL A 582 20.36 -3.38 -40.80
CA VAL A 582 20.71 -4.58 -41.56
C VAL A 582 20.09 -5.80 -40.91
N ARG A 583 19.65 -6.75 -41.72
CA ARG A 583 19.10 -8.05 -41.32
C ARG A 583 20.11 -9.16 -41.55
N GLY A 584 19.89 -10.32 -40.92
CA GLY A 584 20.71 -11.50 -41.17
C GLY A 584 20.61 -11.98 -42.61
N ASN A 585 21.71 -12.52 -43.15
CA ASN A 585 21.72 -13.15 -44.45
C ASN A 585 20.77 -14.35 -44.46
N ALA A 586 20.16 -14.63 -45.60
CA ALA A 586 19.28 -15.76 -45.75
C ALA A 586 19.95 -17.09 -45.40
N MET A 587 21.21 -17.26 -45.80
CA MET A 587 21.99 -18.47 -45.55
C MET A 587 22.33 -18.67 -44.07
N ASP A 588 22.42 -17.62 -43.26
CA ASP A 588 22.64 -17.78 -41.81
C ASP A 588 21.42 -18.43 -41.14
N LEU A 589 20.22 -17.93 -41.48
CA LEU A 589 18.96 -18.44 -40.93
C LEU A 589 18.63 -19.84 -41.46
N ASP A 590 18.96 -20.11 -42.73
CA ASP A 590 18.87 -21.46 -43.27
C ASP A 590 19.89 -22.39 -42.61
N ASN A 591 21.06 -21.89 -42.20
CA ASN A 591 22.01 -22.67 -41.43
C ASN A 591 21.47 -23.01 -40.04
N TRP A 592 20.82 -22.08 -39.35
CA TRP A 592 20.11 -22.38 -38.10
C TRP A 592 19.06 -23.48 -38.30
N ALA A 593 18.33 -23.44 -39.41
CA ALA A 593 17.27 -24.40 -39.72
C ALA A 593 17.77 -25.81 -40.05
N LYS A 594 19.09 -26.01 -40.23
CA LYS A 594 19.69 -27.36 -40.36
C LYS A 594 19.79 -28.08 -39.01
N GLU A 595 19.79 -27.35 -37.90
CA GLU A 595 19.81 -27.97 -36.57
C GLU A 595 18.45 -28.64 -36.28
N PRO A 596 18.43 -29.90 -35.81
CA PRO A 596 17.19 -30.59 -35.49
C PRO A 596 16.32 -29.79 -34.51
N GLY A 597 15.04 -29.61 -34.85
CA GLY A 597 14.07 -28.87 -34.06
C GLY A 597 14.03 -27.35 -34.32
N LEU A 598 14.91 -26.83 -35.19
CA LEU A 598 14.94 -25.41 -35.59
C LEU A 598 14.50 -25.18 -37.04
N GLU A 599 13.88 -26.16 -37.72
CA GLU A 599 13.53 -26.11 -39.15
C GLU A 599 12.63 -24.92 -39.51
N HIS A 600 11.89 -24.41 -38.53
CA HIS A 600 11.01 -23.26 -38.63
C HIS A 600 11.70 -21.89 -38.52
N TRP A 601 13.04 -21.88 -38.42
CA TRP A 601 13.89 -20.67 -38.37
C TRP A 601 14.58 -20.31 -39.70
N SER A 602 14.30 -21.03 -40.79
CA SER A 602 14.81 -20.68 -42.13
C SER A 602 14.46 -19.25 -42.53
N TYR A 603 15.21 -18.67 -43.47
CA TYR A 603 15.01 -17.29 -43.89
C TYR A 603 13.57 -17.00 -44.31
N LEU A 604 12.97 -17.90 -45.09
CA LEU A 604 11.61 -17.76 -45.57
C LEU A 604 10.55 -17.84 -44.47
N ASN A 605 10.84 -18.48 -43.33
CA ASN A 605 9.97 -18.50 -42.16
C ASN A 605 10.18 -17.27 -41.26
N CYS A 606 11.30 -16.56 -41.39
CA CYS A 606 11.65 -15.37 -40.61
C CYS A 606 11.34 -14.06 -41.35
N LEU A 607 11.43 -14.04 -42.68
CA LEU A 607 11.18 -12.86 -43.52
C LEU A 607 9.81 -12.20 -43.28
N PRO A 608 8.69 -12.94 -43.11
CA PRO A 608 7.41 -12.32 -42.76
C PRO A 608 7.45 -11.52 -41.44
N TYR A 609 8.25 -11.96 -40.48
CA TYR A 609 8.41 -11.28 -39.19
C TYR A 609 9.32 -10.06 -39.28
N TYR A 610 10.37 -10.09 -40.10
CA TYR A 610 11.12 -8.88 -40.45
C TYR A 610 10.22 -7.81 -41.08
N ARG A 611 9.36 -8.21 -42.03
CA ARG A 611 8.37 -7.32 -42.65
C ARG A 611 7.35 -6.79 -41.65
N LYS A 612 6.85 -7.63 -40.73
CA LYS A 612 5.91 -7.22 -39.68
C LYS A 612 6.48 -6.14 -38.75
N ALA A 613 7.80 -6.15 -38.54
CA ALA A 613 8.45 -5.27 -37.58
C ALA A 613 8.68 -3.83 -38.06
N GLU A 614 8.72 -3.60 -39.37
CA GLU A 614 9.17 -2.32 -39.93
C GLU A 614 8.14 -1.57 -40.79
N THR A 615 8.34 -0.27 -40.90
CA THR A 615 7.75 0.61 -41.91
C THR A 615 8.87 1.28 -42.69
N ARG A 616 9.09 0.88 -43.94
CA ARG A 616 10.09 1.47 -44.82
C ARG A 616 9.56 2.71 -45.54
N ASP A 617 10.36 3.78 -45.58
CA ASP A 617 9.94 5.09 -46.10
C ASP A 617 9.62 5.14 -47.61
N VAL A 618 10.16 4.20 -48.40
CA VAL A 618 9.85 4.05 -49.83
C VAL A 618 8.73 3.03 -50.13
N GLY A 619 8.08 2.51 -49.07
CA GLY A 619 6.99 1.55 -49.16
C GLY A 619 7.44 0.08 -49.06
N PRO A 620 6.47 -0.84 -48.89
CA PRO A 620 6.72 -2.28 -48.76
C PRO A 620 7.07 -2.93 -50.10
N ASN A 621 7.74 -4.08 -50.04
CA ASN A 621 7.95 -4.98 -51.17
C ASN A 621 7.99 -6.44 -50.68
N ASP A 622 8.50 -7.38 -51.48
CA ASP A 622 8.61 -8.80 -51.11
C ASP A 622 9.48 -9.04 -49.87
N TYR A 623 10.43 -8.14 -49.60
CA TYR A 623 11.37 -8.21 -48.49
C TYR A 623 11.04 -7.23 -47.36
N HIS A 624 10.37 -6.12 -47.67
CA HIS A 624 10.17 -5.00 -46.74
C HIS A 624 8.72 -4.82 -46.28
N GLY A 625 8.58 -4.28 -45.06
CA GLY A 625 7.32 -3.94 -44.42
C GLY A 625 6.87 -2.50 -44.67
N GLY A 626 5.57 -2.25 -44.50
CA GLY A 626 4.95 -0.94 -44.72
C GLY A 626 4.18 -0.37 -43.52
N ASP A 627 3.85 -1.22 -42.53
CA ASP A 627 2.95 -0.86 -41.42
C ASP A 627 3.51 -1.25 -40.04
N GLY A 628 4.77 -1.71 -40.00
CA GLY A 628 5.41 -2.19 -38.78
C GLY A 628 5.87 -1.07 -37.85
N PRO A 629 6.05 -1.34 -36.55
CA PRO A 629 6.29 -0.29 -35.55
C PRO A 629 7.62 0.47 -35.67
N VAL A 630 8.63 -0.10 -36.31
CA VAL A 630 9.97 0.51 -36.43
C VAL A 630 10.09 1.25 -37.76
N SER A 631 10.30 2.56 -37.71
CA SER A 631 10.57 3.35 -38.92
C SER A 631 11.95 3.05 -39.49
N VAL A 632 12.01 2.74 -40.78
CA VAL A 632 13.23 2.50 -41.55
C VAL A 632 13.31 3.52 -42.68
N THR A 633 14.39 4.28 -42.71
CA THR A 633 14.66 5.32 -43.71
C THR A 633 15.78 4.85 -44.64
N THR A 634 15.52 4.91 -45.94
CA THR A 634 16.51 4.62 -46.99
C THR A 634 17.52 5.75 -47.17
N SER A 635 18.75 5.38 -47.54
CA SER A 635 19.77 6.33 -48.01
C SER A 635 19.27 7.04 -49.27
N LYS A 636 19.50 8.36 -49.37
CA LYS A 636 19.05 9.18 -50.51
C LYS A 636 20.24 9.55 -51.41
N PRO A 637 20.06 9.61 -52.74
CA PRO A 637 21.13 10.07 -53.63
C PRO A 637 21.61 11.48 -53.29
N GLY A 638 22.90 11.73 -53.40
CA GLY A 638 23.48 13.07 -53.23
C GLY A 638 23.62 13.55 -51.78
N VAL A 639 23.45 12.67 -50.78
CA VAL A 639 23.66 13.01 -49.37
C VAL A 639 25.13 13.32 -49.08
N ASN A 640 26.05 12.52 -49.59
CA ASN A 640 27.50 12.80 -49.56
C ASN A 640 28.20 12.06 -50.72
N PRO A 641 28.98 12.75 -51.57
CA PRO A 641 29.62 12.16 -52.75
C PRO A 641 30.56 11.00 -52.44
N LEU A 642 31.06 10.88 -51.21
CA LEU A 642 31.91 9.79 -50.78
C LEU A 642 31.15 8.46 -50.68
N PHE A 643 29.84 8.47 -50.42
CA PHE A 643 29.03 7.26 -50.41
C PHE A 643 28.94 6.63 -51.80
N GLU A 644 28.59 7.41 -52.82
CA GLU A 644 28.53 6.90 -54.19
C GLU A 644 29.92 6.47 -54.70
N ALA A 645 30.96 7.23 -54.35
CA ALA A 645 32.34 6.89 -54.70
C ALA A 645 32.79 5.56 -54.08
N MET A 646 32.44 5.29 -52.82
CA MET A 646 32.77 4.04 -52.15
C MET A 646 32.04 2.85 -52.78
N VAL A 647 30.74 2.99 -53.07
CA VAL A 647 29.96 1.92 -53.74
C VAL A 647 30.54 1.63 -55.11
N GLU A 648 30.84 2.66 -55.89
CA GLU A 648 31.44 2.51 -57.21
C GLU A 648 32.86 1.92 -57.14
N ALA A 649 33.66 2.27 -56.13
CA ALA A 649 34.96 1.66 -55.90
C ALA A 649 34.84 0.15 -55.61
N GLY A 650 33.87 -0.27 -54.79
CA GLY A 650 33.59 -1.69 -54.58
C GLY A 650 33.25 -2.42 -55.89
N VAL A 651 32.46 -1.78 -56.75
CA VAL A 651 32.11 -2.32 -58.08
C VAL A 651 33.34 -2.40 -58.99
N GLN A 652 34.19 -1.38 -59.00
CA GLN A 652 35.42 -1.35 -59.80
C GLN A 652 36.45 -2.39 -59.33
N ALA A 653 36.43 -2.75 -58.03
CA ALA A 653 37.21 -3.87 -57.48
C ALA A 653 36.62 -5.27 -57.84
N GLY A 654 35.55 -5.32 -58.65
CA GLY A 654 34.97 -6.54 -59.18
C GLY A 654 33.82 -7.13 -58.35
N TYR A 655 33.41 -6.48 -57.25
CA TYR A 655 32.26 -6.91 -56.45
C TYR A 655 30.94 -6.45 -57.07
N PRO A 656 29.82 -7.17 -56.86
CA PRO A 656 28.53 -6.77 -57.38
C PRO A 656 28.02 -5.46 -56.73
N ARG A 657 27.20 -4.72 -57.49
CA ARG A 657 26.38 -3.64 -56.93
C ARG A 657 25.10 -4.25 -56.37
N THR A 658 24.65 -3.78 -55.21
CA THR A 658 23.32 -4.07 -54.69
C THR A 658 22.58 -2.76 -54.44
N ASP A 659 21.31 -2.72 -54.82
CA ASP A 659 20.44 -1.57 -54.58
C ASP A 659 19.77 -1.65 -53.19
N ASP A 660 19.87 -2.80 -52.52
CA ASP A 660 19.23 -3.09 -51.24
C ASP A 660 19.97 -4.20 -50.49
N LEU A 661 20.76 -3.84 -49.47
CA LEU A 661 21.51 -4.79 -48.63
C LEU A 661 20.59 -5.72 -47.81
N ASN A 662 19.29 -5.44 -47.74
CA ASN A 662 18.28 -6.26 -47.05
C ASN A 662 17.33 -6.99 -48.02
N GLY A 663 17.53 -6.82 -49.33
CA GLY A 663 16.67 -7.35 -50.39
C GLY A 663 17.15 -8.70 -50.95
N TYR A 664 16.96 -8.89 -52.26
CA TYR A 664 17.29 -10.15 -52.95
C TYR A 664 18.75 -10.59 -52.78
N GLN A 665 19.69 -9.65 -52.87
CA GLN A 665 21.13 -9.93 -52.85
C GLN A 665 21.86 -8.99 -51.87
N GLN A 666 22.28 -9.54 -50.74
CA GLN A 666 23.12 -8.81 -49.77
C GLN A 666 24.58 -8.71 -50.23
N GLU A 667 25.11 -9.72 -50.92
CA GLU A 667 26.48 -9.72 -51.45
C GLU A 667 26.68 -8.59 -52.47
N GLY A 668 27.56 -7.65 -52.15
CA GLY A 668 27.87 -6.47 -52.96
C GLY A 668 27.99 -5.19 -52.14
N PHE A 669 28.20 -4.08 -52.85
CA PHE A 669 28.21 -2.72 -52.28
C PHE A 669 26.96 -1.94 -52.67
N GLY A 670 26.41 -1.17 -51.72
CA GLY A 670 25.12 -0.51 -51.89
C GLY A 670 24.75 0.49 -50.80
N PRO A 671 23.56 1.12 -50.93
CA PRO A 671 23.01 1.98 -49.90
C PRO A 671 22.65 1.18 -48.64
N MET A 672 22.79 1.80 -47.47
CA MET A 672 22.42 1.19 -46.20
C MET A 672 21.27 1.94 -45.52
N ASP A 673 20.24 1.19 -45.14
CA ASP A 673 19.06 1.72 -44.47
C ASP A 673 19.34 2.02 -42.99
N ARG A 674 18.54 2.89 -42.39
CA ARG A 674 18.68 3.30 -40.98
C ARG A 674 17.37 3.34 -40.22
N THR A 675 17.40 3.04 -38.92
CA THR A 675 16.25 3.17 -38.02
C THR A 675 16.06 4.61 -37.55
N VAL A 676 15.57 5.46 -38.44
CA VAL A 676 15.27 6.88 -38.21
C VAL A 676 13.83 7.16 -38.64
N THR A 677 13.12 8.00 -37.89
CA THR A 677 11.74 8.40 -38.21
C THR A 677 11.72 9.45 -39.33
N PRO A 678 10.56 9.66 -39.99
CA PRO A 678 10.44 10.71 -41.01
C PRO A 678 10.74 12.13 -40.51
N GLN A 679 10.70 12.37 -39.20
CA GLN A 679 11.05 13.64 -38.55
C GLN A 679 12.51 13.68 -38.04
N GLY A 680 13.38 12.81 -38.56
CA GLY A 680 14.81 12.82 -38.26
C GLY A 680 15.17 12.42 -36.84
N ARG A 681 14.35 11.60 -36.17
CA ARG A 681 14.62 11.11 -34.80
C ARG A 681 15.01 9.64 -34.83
N ARG A 682 15.79 9.19 -33.85
CA ARG A 682 16.06 7.76 -33.65
C ARG A 682 14.77 6.96 -33.49
N ALA A 683 14.63 5.86 -34.23
CA ALA A 683 13.51 4.92 -34.13
C ALA A 683 13.87 3.72 -33.23
N SER A 684 13.95 3.95 -31.91
CA SER A 684 14.16 2.87 -30.92
C SER A 684 12.93 1.96 -30.82
N THR A 685 13.10 0.75 -30.28
CA THR A 685 11.94 -0.13 -30.00
C THR A 685 11.03 0.42 -28.90
N ALA A 686 11.53 1.26 -28.00
CA ALA A 686 10.67 1.97 -27.04
C ALA A 686 9.75 2.98 -27.74
N ARG A 687 10.25 3.69 -28.75
CA ARG A 687 9.44 4.61 -29.56
C ARG A 687 8.50 3.86 -30.52
N GLY A 688 8.98 2.81 -31.17
CA GLY A 688 8.18 2.04 -32.12
C GLY A 688 7.09 1.21 -31.45
N TYR A 689 7.46 0.40 -30.46
CA TYR A 689 6.58 -0.57 -29.81
C TYR A 689 5.97 -0.04 -28.50
N LEU A 690 6.78 0.31 -27.50
CA LEU A 690 6.24 0.63 -26.18
C LEU A 690 5.33 1.86 -26.18
N ASP A 691 5.59 2.88 -27.00
CA ASP A 691 4.68 4.04 -27.08
C ASP A 691 3.26 3.64 -27.54
N GLN A 692 3.09 2.54 -28.27
CA GLN A 692 1.78 1.99 -28.62
C GLN A 692 1.11 1.25 -27.44
N ALA A 693 1.91 0.70 -26.52
CA ALA A 693 1.45 -0.15 -25.41
C ALA A 693 1.29 0.60 -24.09
N LYS A 694 2.08 1.66 -23.85
CA LYS A 694 2.06 2.48 -22.62
C LYS A 694 0.67 2.98 -22.20
N PRO A 695 -0.24 3.37 -23.11
CA PRO A 695 -1.58 3.81 -22.71
C PRO A 695 -2.49 2.68 -22.19
N ARG A 696 -2.11 1.41 -22.36
CA ARG A 696 -2.96 0.27 -22.04
C ARG A 696 -2.91 -0.06 -20.54
N PRO A 697 -4.06 -0.24 -19.86
CA PRO A 697 -4.10 -0.42 -18.41
C PRO A 697 -3.53 -1.78 -17.93
N ASN A 698 -3.38 -2.75 -18.83
CA ASN A 698 -2.86 -4.08 -18.55
C ASN A 698 -1.32 -4.20 -18.68
N LEU A 699 -0.62 -3.09 -18.95
CA LEU A 699 0.84 -3.00 -18.92
C LEU A 699 1.31 -2.19 -17.71
N THR A 700 2.12 -2.78 -16.86
CA THR A 700 2.86 -2.08 -15.80
C THR A 700 4.34 -2.03 -16.15
N ILE A 701 4.93 -0.83 -16.17
CA ILE A 701 6.37 -0.64 -16.44
C ILE A 701 7.05 -0.13 -15.17
N ARG A 702 8.14 -0.79 -14.75
CA ARG A 702 9.01 -0.35 -13.66
C ARG A 702 10.41 -0.07 -14.22
N THR A 703 10.77 1.21 -14.24
CA THR A 703 12.13 1.68 -14.58
C THR A 703 12.98 1.80 -13.33
N HIS A 704 14.30 1.84 -13.47
CA HIS A 704 15.24 1.79 -12.35
C HIS A 704 15.04 0.54 -11.47
N ALA A 705 14.55 -0.55 -12.08
CA ALA A 705 14.30 -1.83 -11.46
C ALA A 705 15.44 -2.80 -11.80
N MET A 706 16.43 -2.91 -10.93
CA MET A 706 17.53 -3.85 -11.08
C MET A 706 17.07 -5.26 -10.70
N THR A 707 16.84 -6.12 -11.68
CA THR A 707 16.50 -7.52 -11.43
C THR A 707 17.65 -8.23 -10.71
N ASP A 708 17.34 -8.76 -9.53
CA ASP A 708 18.29 -9.57 -8.77
C ASP A 708 18.29 -11.00 -9.31
N ARG A 709 17.15 -11.68 -9.14
CA ARG A 709 16.96 -13.10 -9.49
C ARG A 709 15.51 -13.45 -9.82
N ILE A 710 15.36 -14.59 -10.47
CA ILE A 710 14.09 -15.27 -10.75
C ILE A 710 13.78 -16.19 -9.56
N LEU A 711 12.52 -16.18 -9.14
CA LEU A 711 12.02 -17.01 -8.05
C LEU A 711 11.44 -18.31 -8.59
N PHE A 712 11.76 -19.43 -7.94
CA PHE A 712 11.35 -20.77 -8.34
C PHE A 712 10.55 -21.48 -7.25
N ASP A 713 9.55 -22.25 -7.67
CA ASP A 713 8.91 -23.31 -6.89
C ASP A 713 9.27 -24.65 -7.57
N GLY A 714 10.22 -25.38 -6.97
CA GLY A 714 10.84 -26.54 -7.60
C GLY A 714 11.51 -26.19 -8.93
N LYS A 715 10.94 -26.68 -10.04
CA LYS A 715 11.42 -26.45 -11.43
C LYS A 715 10.63 -25.38 -12.17
N ARG A 716 9.61 -24.77 -11.55
CA ARG A 716 8.76 -23.76 -12.16
C ARG A 716 9.21 -22.36 -11.74
N ALA A 717 9.48 -21.48 -12.70
CA ALA A 717 9.64 -20.06 -12.41
C ALA A 717 8.27 -19.45 -12.04
N VAL A 718 8.20 -18.83 -10.86
CA VAL A 718 6.94 -18.32 -10.28
C VAL A 718 6.93 -16.82 -10.07
N GLY A 719 8.08 -16.14 -10.20
CA GLY A 719 8.17 -14.71 -9.95
C GLY A 719 9.56 -14.15 -10.15
N VAL A 720 9.72 -12.87 -9.83
CA VAL A 720 10.99 -12.14 -9.96
C VAL A 720 11.17 -11.23 -8.75
N GLU A 721 12.40 -11.11 -8.30
CA GLU A 721 12.86 -10.18 -7.26
C GLU A 721 13.75 -9.10 -7.87
N TRP A 722 13.55 -7.83 -7.49
CA TRP A 722 14.34 -6.70 -7.98
C TRP A 722 14.54 -5.62 -6.92
N LEU A 723 15.57 -4.80 -7.09
CA LEU A 723 15.83 -3.59 -6.31
C LEU A 723 15.37 -2.36 -7.10
N GLU A 724 14.60 -1.46 -6.48
CA GLU A 724 14.06 -0.27 -7.15
C GLU A 724 14.78 1.01 -6.69
N GLY A 725 15.32 1.76 -7.66
CA GLY A 725 16.08 2.98 -7.41
C GLY A 725 17.33 2.71 -6.57
N GLU A 726 17.43 3.38 -5.41
CA GLU A 726 18.50 3.20 -4.43
C GLU A 726 18.09 2.29 -3.26
N SER A 727 16.89 1.67 -3.31
CA SER A 727 16.40 0.78 -2.25
C SER A 727 17.27 -0.47 -2.14
N THR A 728 17.68 -0.80 -0.93
CA THR A 728 18.28 -2.10 -0.60
C THR A 728 17.22 -3.14 -0.20
N ILE A 729 15.96 -2.76 -0.11
CA ILE A 729 14.84 -3.67 0.18
C ILE A 729 14.30 -4.20 -1.16
N PRO A 730 14.33 -5.53 -1.39
CA PRO A 730 13.84 -6.12 -2.62
C PRO A 730 12.32 -6.03 -2.74
N SER A 731 11.87 -5.63 -3.92
CA SER A 731 10.49 -5.78 -4.37
C SER A 731 10.34 -7.09 -5.15
N ASN A 732 9.12 -7.63 -5.16
CA ASN A 732 8.85 -8.90 -5.83
C ASN A 732 7.44 -8.94 -6.44
N ALA A 733 7.29 -9.80 -7.44
CA ALA A 733 6.04 -10.05 -8.14
C ALA A 733 5.97 -11.50 -8.61
N THR A 734 4.76 -12.03 -8.77
CA THR A 734 4.54 -13.41 -9.23
C THR A 734 3.98 -13.45 -10.66
N ALA A 735 4.39 -14.47 -11.42
CA ALA A 735 3.91 -14.74 -12.77
C ALA A 735 2.96 -15.94 -12.76
N LYS A 736 1.72 -15.78 -13.26
CA LYS A 736 0.76 -16.88 -13.41
C LYS A 736 1.17 -17.81 -14.55
N LYS A 737 1.61 -17.26 -15.68
CA LYS A 737 1.94 -18.02 -16.89
C LYS A 737 3.45 -18.24 -16.99
N GLU A 738 4.20 -17.19 -17.35
CA GLU A 738 5.65 -17.31 -17.61
C GLU A 738 6.43 -16.05 -17.19
N VAL A 739 7.69 -16.24 -16.78
CA VAL A 739 8.72 -15.21 -16.73
C VAL A 739 9.47 -15.21 -18.07
N LEU A 740 9.62 -14.03 -18.68
CA LEU A 740 10.24 -13.83 -19.99
C LEU A 740 11.52 -13.00 -19.83
N LEU A 741 12.68 -13.66 -19.93
CA LEU A 741 13.98 -13.04 -19.76
C LEU A 741 14.49 -12.46 -21.08
N CYS A 742 14.62 -11.14 -21.14
CA CYS A 742 14.94 -10.35 -22.35
C CYS A 742 16.07 -9.33 -22.08
N ALA A 743 17.02 -9.69 -21.21
CA ALA A 743 18.06 -8.78 -20.71
C ALA A 743 19.30 -8.70 -21.62
N GLY A 744 19.34 -9.48 -22.71
CA GLY A 744 20.42 -9.49 -23.69
C GLY A 744 21.52 -10.50 -23.36
N ALA A 745 22.45 -10.68 -24.31
CA ALA A 745 23.50 -11.70 -24.27
C ALA A 745 24.46 -11.62 -23.07
N ILE A 746 24.52 -10.50 -22.35
CA ILE A 746 25.37 -10.38 -21.15
C ILE A 746 24.55 -10.59 -19.88
N ALA A 747 23.45 -9.85 -19.70
CA ALA A 747 22.71 -9.87 -18.45
C ALA A 747 21.78 -11.10 -18.30
N SER A 748 21.23 -11.64 -19.39
CA SER A 748 20.37 -12.84 -19.33
C SER A 748 21.06 -14.06 -18.71
N PRO A 749 22.25 -14.51 -19.18
CA PRO A 749 22.94 -15.62 -18.54
C PRO A 749 23.36 -15.30 -17.10
N GLN A 750 23.72 -14.05 -16.80
CA GLN A 750 24.09 -13.62 -15.44
C GLN A 750 22.90 -13.75 -14.48
N ILE A 751 21.70 -13.32 -14.88
CA ILE A 751 20.48 -13.43 -14.08
C ILE A 751 20.12 -14.90 -13.86
N LEU A 752 20.20 -15.75 -14.89
CA LEU A 752 19.98 -17.20 -14.73
C LEU A 752 20.95 -17.81 -13.71
N GLN A 753 22.25 -17.50 -13.84
CA GLN A 753 23.29 -17.99 -12.93
C GLN A 753 23.01 -17.55 -11.47
N ARG A 754 22.69 -16.27 -11.23
CA ARG A 754 22.30 -15.78 -9.88
C ARG A 754 21.02 -16.42 -9.35
N SER A 755 20.14 -16.88 -10.23
CA SER A 755 18.87 -17.53 -9.89
C SER A 755 18.99 -19.04 -9.67
N GLY A 756 20.20 -19.60 -9.71
CA GLY A 756 20.42 -21.04 -9.50
C GLY A 756 20.35 -21.89 -10.77
N VAL A 757 20.34 -21.29 -11.96
CA VAL A 757 20.26 -21.98 -13.26
C VAL A 757 21.55 -21.76 -14.04
N GLY A 758 22.33 -22.81 -14.24
CA GLY A 758 23.62 -22.75 -14.93
C GLY A 758 24.55 -23.88 -14.52
N ASN A 759 25.84 -23.76 -14.83
CA ASN A 759 26.85 -24.75 -14.46
C ASN A 759 26.94 -24.92 -12.94
N ALA A 760 26.60 -26.11 -12.42
CA ALA A 760 26.54 -26.37 -10.98
C ALA A 760 27.86 -26.10 -10.22
N GLU A 761 29.02 -26.33 -10.85
CA GLU A 761 30.34 -26.11 -10.25
C GLU A 761 30.64 -24.62 -10.11
N LEU A 762 30.22 -23.79 -11.08
CA LEU A 762 30.32 -22.34 -11.00
C LEU A 762 29.41 -21.79 -9.89
N LEU A 763 28.14 -22.20 -9.86
CA LEU A 763 27.17 -21.67 -8.89
C LEU A 763 27.56 -21.98 -7.44
N LYS A 764 28.17 -23.16 -7.21
CA LYS A 764 28.68 -23.58 -5.91
C LYS A 764 29.79 -22.66 -5.39
N GLN A 765 30.60 -22.04 -6.26
CA GLN A 765 31.67 -21.12 -5.84
C GLN A 765 31.14 -19.85 -5.17
N PHE A 766 29.87 -19.51 -5.39
CA PHE A 766 29.21 -18.31 -4.86
C PHE A 766 28.10 -18.65 -3.84
N ASP A 767 28.03 -19.90 -3.37
CA ASP A 767 26.98 -20.36 -2.44
C ASP A 767 25.55 -20.08 -2.96
N ILE A 768 25.35 -20.21 -4.28
CA ILE A 768 24.04 -20.07 -4.92
C ILE A 768 23.38 -21.46 -4.95
N PRO A 769 22.18 -21.62 -4.36
CA PRO A 769 21.44 -22.88 -4.42
C PRO A 769 21.15 -23.29 -5.86
N LEU A 770 21.46 -24.54 -6.19
CA LEU A 770 21.21 -25.09 -7.52
C LEU A 770 19.71 -25.36 -7.71
N VAL A 771 19.10 -24.67 -8.68
CA VAL A 771 17.76 -24.96 -9.19
C VAL A 771 17.85 -25.96 -10.34
N HIS A 772 18.73 -25.72 -11.31
CA HIS A 772 18.95 -26.64 -12.43
C HIS A 772 20.36 -26.52 -12.99
N ASP A 773 21.06 -27.66 -13.09
CA ASP A 773 22.33 -27.74 -13.81
C ASP A 773 22.07 -27.66 -15.32
N LEU A 774 22.48 -26.56 -15.93
CA LEU A 774 22.34 -26.28 -17.35
C LEU A 774 23.63 -25.61 -17.85
N ARG A 775 24.60 -26.44 -18.23
CA ARG A 775 26.00 -26.03 -18.43
C ARG A 775 26.21 -25.02 -19.55
N GLY A 776 25.30 -24.96 -20.52
CA GLY A 776 25.34 -23.98 -21.62
C GLY A 776 25.06 -22.54 -21.21
N VAL A 777 24.48 -22.28 -20.02
CA VAL A 777 24.15 -20.92 -19.60
C VAL A 777 25.41 -20.07 -19.43
N GLY A 778 25.55 -19.07 -20.30
CA GLY A 778 26.69 -18.16 -20.33
C GLY A 778 27.80 -18.60 -21.28
N GLU A 779 27.73 -19.77 -21.92
CA GLU A 779 28.73 -20.25 -22.87
C GLU A 779 28.35 -19.86 -24.31
N ASN A 780 29.21 -20.09 -25.31
CA ASN A 780 28.94 -19.75 -26.72
C ASN A 780 28.75 -18.24 -26.98
N LEU A 781 29.41 -17.39 -26.18
CA LEU A 781 29.46 -15.95 -26.45
C LEU A 781 30.15 -15.71 -27.79
N GLN A 782 29.49 -14.94 -28.66
CA GLN A 782 29.95 -14.55 -29.99
C GLN A 782 29.77 -13.05 -30.17
N ASP A 783 30.57 -12.43 -31.02
CA ASP A 783 30.47 -11.01 -31.37
C ASP A 783 31.10 -10.74 -32.74
N HIS A 784 30.74 -9.60 -33.32
CA HIS A 784 31.41 -9.07 -34.50
C HIS A 784 32.55 -8.16 -34.07
N LEU A 785 33.75 -8.47 -34.56
CA LEU A 785 34.94 -7.65 -34.35
C LEU A 785 35.21 -6.85 -35.64
N GLU A 786 35.54 -5.57 -35.49
CA GLU A 786 35.77 -4.63 -36.59
C GLU A 786 37.11 -3.89 -36.41
N MET A 787 37.60 -3.30 -37.50
CA MET A 787 38.75 -2.41 -37.54
C MET A 787 38.43 -1.17 -38.35
N TYR A 788 39.09 -0.05 -38.04
CA TYR A 788 38.90 1.21 -38.75
C TYR A 788 40.08 1.49 -39.68
N LEU A 789 39.80 1.44 -40.97
CA LEU A 789 40.76 1.81 -42.00
C LEU A 789 40.48 3.26 -42.41
N GLN A 790 41.43 4.13 -42.09
CA GLN A 790 41.27 5.59 -42.14
C GLN A 790 42.13 6.19 -43.26
N TYR A 791 41.55 7.12 -44.00
CA TYR A 791 42.19 7.80 -45.12
C TYR A 791 41.89 9.29 -45.08
N GLU A 792 42.93 10.09 -45.31
CA GLU A 792 42.79 11.52 -45.53
C GLU A 792 41.88 11.79 -46.75
N CYS A 793 41.09 12.85 -46.69
CA CYS A 793 40.25 13.30 -47.79
C CYS A 793 40.84 14.57 -48.42
N LYS A 794 41.25 14.48 -49.70
CA LYS A 794 41.81 15.59 -50.47
C LYS A 794 40.81 16.74 -50.69
N GLU A 795 39.52 16.44 -50.72
CA GLU A 795 38.47 17.44 -50.89
C GLU A 795 37.70 17.68 -49.58
N PRO A 796 37.20 18.91 -49.35
CA PRO A 796 36.49 19.27 -48.13
C PRO A 796 35.03 18.77 -48.11
N VAL A 797 34.82 17.49 -48.45
CA VAL A 797 33.48 16.86 -48.58
C VAL A 797 33.14 15.92 -47.41
N SER A 798 34.06 15.72 -46.48
CA SER A 798 33.81 14.93 -45.26
C SER A 798 33.00 15.71 -44.21
N LEU A 799 32.50 15.02 -43.18
CA LEU A 799 31.73 15.60 -42.07
C LEU A 799 32.63 16.29 -41.01
N TYR A 800 33.94 16.43 -41.24
CA TYR A 800 34.85 17.13 -40.33
C TYR A 800 34.34 18.51 -39.85
N PRO A 801 33.74 19.37 -40.71
CA PRO A 801 33.19 20.65 -40.26
C PRO A 801 32.07 20.51 -39.21
N ALA A 802 31.30 19.42 -39.22
CA ALA A 802 30.23 19.18 -38.26
C ALA A 802 30.76 18.89 -36.84
N LEU A 803 32.01 18.45 -36.71
CA LEU A 803 32.66 18.19 -35.43
C LEU A 803 33.10 19.47 -34.72
N GLN A 804 33.20 20.58 -35.43
CA GLN A 804 33.60 21.85 -34.84
C GLN A 804 32.49 22.39 -33.93
N TRP A 805 32.82 22.64 -32.67
CA TRP A 805 31.83 23.00 -31.64
C TRP A 805 30.98 24.23 -32.01
N TRP A 806 31.51 25.17 -32.79
CA TRP A 806 30.77 26.36 -33.25
C TRP A 806 29.71 26.06 -34.33
N ASN A 807 29.82 24.94 -35.05
CA ASN A 807 28.83 24.51 -36.04
C ASN A 807 27.68 23.69 -35.42
N GLN A 808 27.93 23.06 -34.27
CA GLN A 808 26.96 22.20 -33.58
C GLN A 808 25.64 22.90 -33.19
N PRO A 809 25.60 24.17 -32.71
CA PRO A 809 24.35 24.84 -32.39
C PRO A 809 23.39 24.96 -33.58
N LYS A 810 23.92 25.28 -34.78
CA LYS A 810 23.12 25.38 -35.99
C LYS A 810 22.57 24.02 -36.42
N ILE A 811 23.42 22.99 -36.39
CA ILE A 811 23.03 21.60 -36.69
C ILE A 811 21.93 21.13 -35.72
N GLY A 812 22.12 21.40 -34.42
CA GLY A 812 21.14 21.08 -33.39
C GLY A 812 19.81 21.80 -33.59
N ALA A 813 19.83 23.09 -33.96
CA ALA A 813 18.61 23.85 -34.23
C ALA A 813 17.86 23.34 -35.47
N GLU A 814 18.57 23.07 -36.57
CA GLU A 814 17.97 22.51 -37.79
C GLU A 814 17.29 21.16 -37.52
N TRP A 815 17.98 20.26 -36.79
CA TRP A 815 17.41 18.99 -36.38
C TRP A 815 16.23 19.15 -35.42
N LEU A 816 16.35 20.02 -34.42
CA LEU A 816 15.34 20.16 -33.38
C LEU A 816 14.00 20.67 -33.94
N PHE A 817 14.05 21.66 -34.83
CA PHE A 817 12.85 22.30 -35.37
C PHE A 817 12.41 21.76 -36.73
N GLY A 818 13.33 21.30 -37.57
CA GLY A 818 13.05 20.81 -38.92
C GLY A 818 13.06 19.29 -39.05
N GLY A 819 13.77 18.56 -38.18
CA GLY A 819 13.98 17.13 -38.33
C GLY A 819 14.84 16.76 -39.54
N THR A 820 15.67 17.69 -40.03
CA THR A 820 16.48 17.57 -41.25
C THR A 820 17.95 17.86 -40.98
N GLY A 821 18.75 17.84 -42.04
CA GLY A 821 20.16 18.21 -42.02
C GLY A 821 21.05 17.12 -41.43
N VAL A 822 22.31 17.49 -41.17
CA VAL A 822 23.36 16.57 -40.66
C VAL A 822 22.91 15.88 -39.38
N GLY A 823 22.22 16.58 -38.48
CA GLY A 823 21.76 16.03 -37.20
C GLY A 823 20.76 14.85 -37.34
N ALA A 824 20.05 14.76 -38.46
CA ALA A 824 19.04 13.72 -38.73
C ALA A 824 19.61 12.44 -39.38
N SER A 825 20.90 12.41 -39.71
CA SER A 825 21.59 11.23 -40.28
C SER A 825 22.43 10.53 -39.21
N ASN A 826 22.57 9.20 -39.32
CA ASN A 826 23.54 8.41 -38.53
C ASN A 826 24.91 8.30 -39.22
N HIS A 827 25.04 8.84 -40.44
CA HIS A 827 26.26 8.90 -41.26
C HIS A 827 26.79 7.57 -41.80
N PHE A 828 26.08 6.46 -41.56
CA PHE A 828 26.37 5.15 -42.16
C PHE A 828 25.35 4.85 -43.27
N GLU A 829 25.50 5.48 -44.43
CA GLU A 829 24.48 5.42 -45.51
C GLU A 829 24.94 4.63 -46.75
N ALA A 830 26.17 4.12 -46.74
CA ALA A 830 26.68 3.14 -47.69
C ALA A 830 27.50 2.07 -46.98
N GLY A 831 27.50 0.87 -47.54
CA GLY A 831 28.24 -0.26 -47.01
C GLY A 831 28.34 -1.38 -48.03
N GLY A 832 28.75 -2.56 -47.56
CA GLY A 832 28.82 -3.73 -48.41
C GLY A 832 29.05 -5.02 -47.64
N PHE A 833 28.74 -6.13 -48.29
CA PHE A 833 29.01 -7.48 -47.80
C PHE A 833 29.71 -8.26 -48.89
N ILE A 834 30.85 -8.86 -48.57
CA ILE A 834 31.60 -9.65 -49.56
C ILE A 834 32.04 -10.99 -48.98
N ARG A 835 32.33 -11.91 -49.88
CA ARG A 835 33.15 -13.08 -49.58
C ARG A 835 34.62 -12.66 -49.67
N SER A 836 35.44 -12.99 -48.68
CA SER A 836 36.89 -12.74 -48.77
C SER A 836 37.59 -13.76 -49.68
N ARG A 837 37.07 -14.99 -49.75
CA ARG A 837 37.62 -16.15 -50.48
C ARG A 837 36.53 -17.03 -51.06
N GLU A 838 36.88 -17.87 -52.04
CA GLU A 838 35.95 -18.78 -52.75
C GLU A 838 35.37 -19.88 -51.85
N GLU A 839 36.07 -20.23 -50.76
CA GLU A 839 35.65 -21.24 -49.80
C GLU A 839 34.41 -20.84 -48.98
N PHE A 840 34.10 -19.54 -48.89
CA PHE A 840 32.90 -19.07 -48.22
C PHE A 840 31.69 -19.15 -49.15
N GLU A 841 30.62 -19.81 -48.69
CA GLU A 841 29.41 -19.98 -49.48
C GLU A 841 28.56 -18.69 -49.61
N TRP A 842 28.71 -17.76 -48.66
CA TRP A 842 28.05 -16.43 -48.65
C TRP A 842 28.91 -15.40 -47.89
N PRO A 843 28.62 -14.10 -47.96
CA PRO A 843 29.52 -13.03 -47.48
C PRO A 843 29.96 -13.18 -46.03
N ASN A 844 31.26 -13.15 -45.74
CA ASN A 844 31.84 -13.25 -44.39
C ASN A 844 32.45 -11.93 -43.89
N ILE A 845 32.56 -10.91 -44.74
CA ILE A 845 33.08 -9.58 -44.39
C ILE A 845 32.00 -8.52 -44.58
N GLN A 846 31.81 -7.64 -43.60
CA GLN A 846 30.94 -6.47 -43.67
C GLN A 846 31.75 -5.18 -43.73
N TYR A 847 31.24 -4.21 -44.49
CA TYR A 847 31.73 -2.85 -44.58
C TYR A 847 30.67 -1.85 -44.11
N HIS A 848 31.05 -0.96 -43.21
CA HIS A 848 30.33 0.29 -42.94
C HIS A 848 31.20 1.46 -43.40
N PHE A 849 30.67 2.34 -44.26
CA PHE A 849 31.40 3.52 -44.70
C PHE A 849 30.97 4.75 -43.93
N MET A 850 31.94 5.54 -43.46
CA MET A 850 31.69 6.79 -42.76
C MET A 850 32.55 7.93 -43.36
N PRO A 851 31.95 9.05 -43.80
CA PRO A 851 32.67 10.18 -44.39
C PRO A 851 33.27 11.09 -43.30
N VAL A 852 33.85 10.52 -42.24
CA VAL A 852 34.60 11.22 -41.18
C VAL A 852 35.48 10.23 -40.41
N GLU A 853 36.58 10.72 -39.84
CA GLU A 853 37.50 9.94 -38.98
C GLU A 853 37.10 10.05 -37.51
N ILE A 854 36.52 8.98 -36.93
CA ILE A 854 36.05 8.94 -35.53
C ILE A 854 36.06 7.49 -35.02
N ASN A 855 36.53 7.24 -33.79
CA ASN A 855 36.34 5.95 -33.11
C ASN A 855 34.91 5.85 -32.51
N TYR A 856 34.35 4.66 -32.28
CA TYR A 856 32.96 4.54 -31.75
C TYR A 856 32.72 5.28 -30.41
N ASN A 857 33.75 5.46 -29.59
CA ASN A 857 33.68 6.26 -28.34
C ASN A 857 33.66 7.79 -28.56
N GLY A 858 33.75 8.25 -29.80
CA GLY A 858 33.73 9.66 -30.19
C GLY A 858 35.08 10.38 -30.13
N SER A 859 36.17 9.67 -29.84
CA SER A 859 37.52 10.24 -29.93
C SER A 859 37.93 10.46 -31.40
N ASN A 860 38.50 11.62 -31.69
CA ASN A 860 39.05 11.95 -33.01
C ASN A 860 40.55 12.27 -32.84
N ALA A 861 41.41 11.42 -33.39
CA ALA A 861 42.86 11.56 -33.28
C ALA A 861 43.44 12.59 -34.26
N VAL A 862 42.69 12.98 -35.31
CA VAL A 862 43.21 13.80 -36.42
C VAL A 862 42.29 14.99 -36.74
N LYS A 863 42.88 16.19 -36.81
CA LYS A 863 42.13 17.45 -37.04
C LYS A 863 42.10 17.82 -38.53
N GLU A 864 41.71 16.90 -39.41
CA GLU A 864 41.64 17.15 -40.85
C GLU A 864 40.43 16.49 -41.53
N HIS A 865 40.21 16.78 -42.81
CA HIS A 865 39.18 16.10 -43.59
C HIS A 865 39.61 14.66 -43.88
N GLY A 866 38.76 13.69 -43.54
CA GLY A 866 39.02 12.27 -43.77
C GLY A 866 37.76 11.43 -43.88
N PHE A 867 37.94 10.15 -44.22
CA PHE A 867 36.88 9.16 -44.27
C PHE A 867 37.42 7.78 -43.88
N GLN A 868 36.52 6.86 -43.50
CA GLN A 868 36.93 5.54 -43.04
C GLN A 868 35.95 4.44 -43.43
N CYS A 869 36.51 3.22 -43.53
CA CYS A 869 35.74 1.98 -43.60
C CYS A 869 35.88 1.25 -42.27
N HIS A 870 34.75 0.90 -41.66
CA HIS A 870 34.72 -0.12 -40.62
C HIS A 870 34.55 -1.44 -41.34
N VAL A 871 35.52 -2.34 -41.14
CA VAL A 871 35.50 -3.66 -41.78
C VAL A 871 35.71 -4.73 -40.73
N GLY A 872 34.94 -5.81 -40.82
CA GLY A 872 34.95 -6.85 -39.80
C GLY A 872 34.51 -8.21 -40.30
N SER A 873 34.91 -9.23 -39.55
CA SER A 873 34.45 -10.61 -39.73
C SER A 873 33.04 -10.79 -39.17
N MET A 874 32.19 -11.46 -39.94
CA MET A 874 30.80 -11.69 -39.60
C MET A 874 30.52 -13.07 -39.00
N ARG A 875 31.44 -14.03 -39.16
CA ARG A 875 31.22 -15.42 -38.73
C ARG A 875 32.47 -16.03 -38.12
N SER A 876 33.07 -15.31 -37.19
CA SER A 876 34.19 -15.80 -36.38
C SER A 876 33.82 -17.14 -35.70
N PRO A 877 34.68 -18.18 -35.79
CA PRO A 877 34.52 -19.41 -35.03
C PRO A 877 34.95 -19.28 -33.55
N SER A 878 35.56 -18.16 -33.15
CA SER A 878 35.94 -17.94 -31.74
C SER A 878 34.71 -17.95 -30.82
N ARG A 879 34.86 -18.58 -29.65
CA ARG A 879 33.78 -18.75 -28.66
C ARG A 879 34.25 -18.40 -27.26
N GLY A 880 33.42 -17.60 -26.60
CA GLY A 880 33.65 -17.08 -25.27
C GLY A 880 32.60 -17.48 -24.24
N HIS A 881 32.63 -16.80 -23.10
CA HIS A 881 31.67 -16.99 -22.01
C HIS A 881 31.35 -15.71 -21.21
N VAL A 882 30.21 -15.76 -20.51
CA VAL A 882 29.75 -14.81 -19.49
C VAL A 882 29.51 -15.56 -18.19
N ARG A 883 30.22 -15.20 -17.13
CA ARG A 883 30.15 -15.89 -15.83
C ARG A 883 29.99 -14.89 -14.69
N ILE A 884 29.11 -15.19 -13.75
CA ILE A 884 28.97 -14.42 -12.51
C ILE A 884 30.30 -14.36 -11.75
N THR A 885 30.56 -13.21 -11.16
CA THR A 885 31.70 -12.92 -10.26
C THR A 885 31.23 -12.56 -8.85
N SER A 886 29.93 -12.35 -8.67
CA SER A 886 29.30 -11.94 -7.42
C SER A 886 27.81 -12.28 -7.45
N ARG A 887 27.23 -12.38 -6.24
CA ARG A 887 25.77 -12.45 -6.03
C ARG A 887 25.10 -11.08 -6.11
N ASP A 888 25.85 -10.00 -5.93
CA ASP A 888 25.32 -8.64 -6.00
C ASP A 888 24.93 -8.31 -7.45
N PRO A 889 23.66 -8.00 -7.74
CA PRO A 889 23.21 -7.71 -9.10
C PRO A 889 23.79 -6.43 -9.70
N HIS A 890 24.43 -5.58 -8.89
CA HIS A 890 25.13 -4.39 -9.36
C HIS A 890 26.54 -4.68 -9.89
N GLN A 891 27.11 -5.85 -9.61
CA GLN A 891 28.43 -6.23 -10.10
C GLN A 891 28.35 -6.78 -11.53
N HIS A 892 29.29 -6.36 -12.37
CA HIS A 892 29.41 -6.86 -13.73
C HIS A 892 29.92 -8.31 -13.74
N PRO A 893 29.43 -9.16 -14.66
CA PRO A 893 29.98 -10.50 -14.83
C PRO A 893 31.36 -10.45 -15.47
N ALA A 894 32.11 -11.56 -15.38
CA ALA A 894 33.27 -11.79 -16.21
C ALA A 894 32.81 -12.08 -17.65
N ILE A 895 33.33 -11.34 -18.61
CA ILE A 895 32.98 -11.44 -20.03
C ILE A 895 34.26 -11.71 -20.80
N LEU A 896 34.36 -12.87 -21.44
CA LEU A 896 35.49 -13.21 -22.29
C LEU A 896 34.95 -13.62 -23.64
N PHE A 897 35.21 -12.87 -24.70
CA PHE A 897 34.85 -13.28 -26.07
C PHE A 897 35.81 -14.31 -26.63
N ASN A 898 37.05 -14.28 -26.14
CA ASN A 898 38.15 -15.12 -26.63
C ASN A 898 38.43 -14.80 -28.11
N TYR A 899 38.48 -13.51 -28.43
CA TYR A 899 38.69 -13.04 -29.80
C TYR A 899 39.98 -13.62 -30.37
N MET A 900 39.99 -13.90 -31.68
CA MET A 900 41.16 -14.37 -32.43
C MET A 900 41.76 -15.70 -31.93
N SER A 901 40.95 -16.54 -31.28
CA SER A 901 41.37 -17.88 -30.82
C SER A 901 41.51 -18.91 -31.95
N HIS A 902 41.09 -18.55 -33.17
CA HIS A 902 41.11 -19.44 -34.33
C HIS A 902 41.84 -18.79 -35.51
N GLU A 903 42.55 -19.61 -36.31
CA GLU A 903 43.35 -19.12 -37.45
C GLU A 903 42.51 -18.39 -38.50
N GLN A 904 41.26 -18.83 -38.70
CA GLN A 904 40.32 -18.18 -39.62
C GLN A 904 40.13 -16.70 -39.30
N ASP A 905 40.11 -16.32 -38.01
CA ASP A 905 39.93 -14.91 -37.62
C ASP A 905 41.09 -14.05 -38.15
N TRP A 906 42.32 -14.51 -37.94
CA TRP A 906 43.53 -13.83 -38.43
C TRP A 906 43.52 -13.73 -39.95
N GLN A 907 43.18 -14.81 -40.66
CA GLN A 907 43.10 -14.81 -42.12
C GLN A 907 42.07 -13.80 -42.64
N GLU A 908 40.84 -13.82 -42.11
CA GLU A 908 39.77 -12.94 -42.56
C GLU A 908 40.11 -11.46 -42.34
N PHE A 909 40.76 -11.11 -41.23
CA PHE A 909 41.18 -9.74 -40.98
C PHE A 909 42.34 -9.29 -41.89
N ARG A 910 43.34 -10.15 -42.15
CA ARG A 910 44.39 -9.83 -43.13
C ARG A 910 43.81 -9.61 -44.52
N ASP A 911 42.89 -10.48 -44.95
CA ASP A 911 42.20 -10.35 -46.22
C ASP A 911 41.35 -9.07 -46.27
N ALA A 912 40.61 -8.77 -45.21
CA ALA A 912 39.81 -7.55 -45.10
C ALA A 912 40.66 -6.29 -45.28
N ILE A 913 41.83 -6.20 -44.64
CA ILE A 913 42.74 -5.05 -44.79
C ILE A 913 43.20 -4.92 -46.25
N ARG A 914 43.64 -6.04 -46.86
CA ARG A 914 44.16 -6.06 -48.23
C ARG A 914 43.08 -5.70 -49.25
N ILE A 915 41.90 -6.29 -49.13
CA ILE A 915 40.76 -6.00 -49.99
C ILE A 915 40.31 -4.55 -49.82
N THR A 916 40.27 -4.03 -48.58
CA THR A 916 39.92 -2.63 -48.36
C THR A 916 40.90 -1.70 -49.05
N ARG A 917 42.21 -1.95 -48.94
CA ARG A 917 43.23 -1.18 -49.66
C ARG A 917 43.02 -1.26 -51.18
N GLU A 918 42.73 -2.44 -51.72
CA GLU A 918 42.42 -2.62 -53.14
C GLU A 918 41.21 -1.78 -53.58
N ILE A 919 40.13 -1.77 -52.79
CA ILE A 919 38.93 -0.97 -53.05
C ILE A 919 39.26 0.52 -52.96
N MET A 920 39.98 0.94 -51.92
CA MET A 920 40.38 2.33 -51.75
C MET A 920 41.19 2.84 -52.92
N HIS A 921 42.02 2.00 -53.53
CA HIS A 921 42.85 2.32 -54.69
C HIS A 921 42.11 2.35 -56.04
N GLN A 922 40.79 2.13 -56.09
CA GLN A 922 40.02 2.19 -57.33
C GLN A 922 39.80 3.63 -57.85
N PRO A 923 39.65 3.82 -59.18
CA PRO A 923 39.50 5.14 -59.81
C PRO A 923 38.40 6.04 -59.22
N ALA A 924 37.28 5.46 -58.77
CA ALA A 924 36.18 6.20 -58.17
C ALA A 924 36.60 7.03 -56.94
N LEU A 925 37.65 6.61 -56.23
CA LEU A 925 38.14 7.27 -55.03
C LEU A 925 39.39 8.13 -55.26
N ASP A 926 40.02 8.13 -56.44
CA ASP A 926 41.29 8.86 -56.69
C ASP A 926 41.21 10.37 -56.39
N LYS A 927 40.04 10.95 -56.67
CA LYS A 927 39.72 12.35 -56.43
C LYS A 927 39.68 12.68 -54.93
N TYR A 928 39.26 11.73 -54.09
CA TYR A 928 39.02 11.93 -52.66
C TYR A 928 40.13 11.36 -51.79
N ARG A 929 40.69 10.20 -52.12
CA ARG A 929 41.68 9.45 -51.34
C ARG A 929 43.01 10.21 -51.23
N GLY A 930 43.37 10.59 -50.02
CA GLY A 930 44.68 11.09 -49.61
C GLY A 930 45.57 9.95 -49.07
N ARG A 931 46.37 10.26 -48.05
CA ARG A 931 47.26 9.29 -47.39
C ARG A 931 46.45 8.27 -46.55
N GLU A 932 46.90 7.01 -46.51
CA GLU A 932 46.41 6.02 -45.53
C GLU A 932 46.94 6.39 -44.13
N ILE A 933 46.03 6.58 -43.18
CA ILE A 933 46.33 7.01 -41.81
C ILE A 933 46.46 5.79 -40.88
N SER A 934 45.53 4.84 -40.99
CA SER A 934 45.48 3.62 -40.19
C SER A 934 45.05 2.46 -41.11
N PRO A 935 45.83 1.37 -41.24
CA PRO A 935 46.99 0.96 -40.41
C PRO A 935 48.29 1.71 -40.74
N GLY A 936 48.31 2.43 -41.87
CA GLY A 936 49.49 3.13 -42.37
C GLY A 936 50.29 2.31 -43.39
N ILE A 937 51.00 3.01 -44.27
CA ILE A 937 51.68 2.43 -45.44
C ILE A 937 52.80 1.43 -45.08
N ASP A 938 53.38 1.52 -43.89
CA ASP A 938 54.48 0.66 -43.44
C ASP A 938 54.01 -0.72 -42.92
N CYS A 939 52.70 -0.90 -42.72
CA CYS A 939 52.09 -2.15 -42.25
C CYS A 939 51.70 -3.04 -43.45
N GLN A 940 52.55 -4.00 -43.83
CA GLN A 940 52.43 -4.77 -45.07
C GLN A 940 52.47 -6.30 -44.88
N THR A 941 53.34 -6.81 -44.01
CA THR A 941 53.50 -8.27 -43.79
C THR A 941 52.38 -8.82 -42.92
N ASP A 942 52.13 -10.13 -43.00
CA ASP A 942 51.12 -10.81 -42.18
C ASP A 942 51.33 -10.55 -40.68
N GLU A 943 52.58 -10.56 -40.21
CA GLU A 943 52.93 -10.29 -38.80
C GLU A 943 52.60 -8.85 -38.39
N GLN A 944 52.87 -7.87 -39.27
CA GLN A 944 52.54 -6.48 -39.02
C GLN A 944 51.02 -6.25 -39.01
N LEU A 945 50.30 -6.90 -39.92
CA LEU A 945 48.84 -6.84 -39.96
C LEU A 945 48.23 -7.47 -38.71
N ASP A 946 48.76 -8.61 -38.26
CA ASP A 946 48.33 -9.25 -37.01
C ASP A 946 48.58 -8.38 -35.79
N GLU A 947 49.78 -7.78 -35.69
CA GLU A 947 50.10 -6.85 -34.62
C GLU A 947 49.14 -5.64 -34.63
N PHE A 948 48.81 -5.12 -35.81
CA PHE A 948 47.81 -4.06 -35.94
C PHE A 948 46.44 -4.51 -35.43
N VAL A 949 45.92 -5.66 -35.92
CA VAL A 949 44.64 -6.24 -35.50
C VAL A 949 44.61 -6.42 -33.99
N ARG A 950 45.66 -7.03 -33.43
CA ARG A 950 45.78 -7.32 -31.99
C ARG A 950 45.60 -6.08 -31.14
N ASN A 951 46.14 -4.95 -31.60
CA ASN A 951 46.16 -3.68 -30.88
C ASN A 951 44.96 -2.77 -31.17
N HIS A 952 44.33 -2.89 -32.35
CA HIS A 952 43.37 -1.88 -32.84
C HIS A 952 42.00 -2.42 -33.24
N ALA A 953 41.82 -3.74 -33.33
CA ALA A 953 40.48 -4.29 -33.54
C ALA A 953 39.61 -3.99 -32.31
N GLU A 954 38.36 -3.58 -32.57
CA GLU A 954 37.36 -3.17 -31.60
C GLU A 954 36.06 -3.94 -31.83
N THR A 955 35.26 -4.10 -30.78
CA THR A 955 33.93 -4.73 -30.91
C THR A 955 33.00 -3.84 -31.74
N ALA A 956 32.19 -4.46 -32.59
CA ALA A 956 31.05 -3.82 -33.24
C ALA A 956 29.80 -3.81 -32.33
N PHE A 957 29.95 -4.23 -31.07
CA PHE A 957 28.92 -4.24 -30.04
C PHE A 957 27.71 -5.14 -30.38
N HIS A 958 27.99 -6.33 -30.90
CA HIS A 958 27.04 -7.35 -31.33
C HIS A 958 27.14 -8.69 -30.54
N PRO A 959 27.19 -8.70 -29.19
CA PRO A 959 27.22 -9.94 -28.44
C PRO A 959 25.93 -10.76 -28.59
N CYS A 960 26.07 -12.07 -28.79
CA CYS A 960 24.97 -13.04 -28.86
C CYS A 960 25.37 -14.44 -28.37
N GLY A 961 24.41 -15.37 -28.33
CA GLY A 961 24.65 -16.81 -28.23
C GLY A 961 24.81 -17.42 -26.84
N THR A 962 24.78 -16.61 -25.78
CA THR A 962 25.02 -17.04 -24.39
C THR A 962 23.92 -17.88 -23.73
N CYS A 963 22.77 -18.01 -24.38
CA CYS A 963 21.68 -18.89 -24.00
C CYS A 963 21.14 -19.59 -25.25
N ARG A 964 22.05 -20.15 -26.06
CA ARG A 964 21.79 -20.71 -27.39
C ARG A 964 20.59 -21.66 -27.45
N MET A 965 19.77 -21.49 -28.48
CA MET A 965 18.72 -22.43 -28.84
C MET A 965 19.28 -23.71 -29.47
N GLY A 966 18.65 -24.85 -29.21
CA GLY A 966 19.04 -26.15 -29.76
C GLY A 966 18.53 -27.30 -28.90
N TYR A 967 19.01 -28.52 -29.17
CA TYR A 967 18.62 -29.73 -28.43
C TYR A 967 19.80 -30.64 -28.05
N ASP A 968 21.05 -30.16 -28.22
CA ASP A 968 22.23 -30.83 -27.66
C ASP A 968 22.48 -30.44 -26.19
N GLU A 969 23.49 -31.07 -25.57
CA GLU A 969 23.81 -30.88 -24.15
C GLU A 969 24.20 -29.44 -23.77
N MET A 970 24.58 -28.61 -24.75
CA MET A 970 24.96 -27.21 -24.55
C MET A 970 23.83 -26.23 -24.88
N ALA A 971 22.69 -26.72 -25.37
CA ALA A 971 21.53 -25.88 -25.61
C ALA A 971 20.89 -25.42 -24.29
N VAL A 972 20.54 -24.14 -24.21
CA VAL A 972 19.91 -23.54 -23.03
C VAL A 972 18.41 -23.45 -23.22
N VAL A 973 17.97 -23.14 -24.43
CA VAL A 973 16.55 -23.05 -24.77
C VAL A 973 16.20 -23.90 -25.97
N ASP A 974 14.91 -24.20 -26.12
CA ASP A 974 14.38 -24.81 -27.33
C ASP A 974 14.08 -23.76 -28.42
N GLY A 975 13.54 -24.22 -29.57
CA GLY A 975 13.22 -23.33 -30.70
C GLY A 975 12.13 -22.28 -30.41
N GLU A 976 11.43 -22.34 -29.29
CA GLU A 976 10.48 -21.31 -28.85
C GLU A 976 11.00 -20.48 -27.66
N GLY A 977 12.28 -20.64 -27.30
CA GLY A 977 12.91 -19.94 -26.20
C GLY A 977 12.61 -20.51 -24.81
N ARG A 978 11.93 -21.67 -24.67
CA ARG A 978 11.69 -22.31 -23.36
C ARG A 978 13.00 -22.85 -22.81
N VAL A 979 13.31 -22.54 -21.54
CA VAL A 979 14.54 -23.03 -20.90
C VAL A 979 14.42 -24.53 -20.65
N HIS A 980 15.41 -25.30 -21.11
CA HIS A 980 15.40 -26.74 -20.96
C HIS A 980 15.35 -27.16 -19.48
N GLY A 981 14.52 -28.17 -19.19
CA GLY A 981 14.35 -28.73 -17.85
C GLY A 981 13.67 -27.84 -16.81
N LEU A 982 13.11 -26.69 -17.24
CA LEU A 982 12.36 -25.75 -16.40
C LEU A 982 10.98 -25.44 -16.99
N GLU A 983 10.06 -25.05 -16.12
CA GLU A 983 8.71 -24.65 -16.50
C GLU A 983 8.49 -23.16 -16.24
N GLY A 984 7.65 -22.52 -17.06
CA GLY A 984 7.25 -21.12 -16.83
C GLY A 984 8.37 -20.10 -17.07
N LEU A 985 9.42 -20.46 -17.80
CA LEU A 985 10.56 -19.58 -18.08
C LEU A 985 10.96 -19.64 -19.56
N ARG A 986 11.09 -18.47 -20.18
CA ARG A 986 11.67 -18.32 -21.53
C ARG A 986 12.79 -17.30 -21.54
N VAL A 987 13.78 -17.50 -22.42
CA VAL A 987 14.75 -16.46 -22.80
C VAL A 987 14.43 -16.00 -24.21
N VAL A 988 14.27 -14.71 -24.41
CA VAL A 988 13.88 -14.12 -25.70
C VAL A 988 14.70 -12.85 -25.94
N ASP A 989 15.93 -13.02 -26.41
CA ASP A 989 16.79 -11.94 -26.86
C ASP A 989 17.95 -12.50 -27.72
N ALA A 990 18.95 -11.68 -28.05
CA ALA A 990 20.10 -12.09 -28.87
C ALA A 990 20.92 -13.26 -28.27
N SER A 991 20.82 -13.52 -26.97
CA SER A 991 21.48 -14.65 -26.31
C SER A 991 21.07 -16.00 -26.92
N ILE A 992 19.88 -16.12 -27.52
CA ILE A 992 19.38 -17.40 -28.01
C ILE A 992 19.90 -17.78 -29.39
N MET A 993 20.53 -16.85 -30.13
CA MET A 993 21.04 -17.12 -31.47
C MET A 993 22.08 -18.26 -31.42
N PRO A 994 21.91 -19.34 -32.19
CA PRO A 994 22.83 -20.47 -32.10
C PRO A 994 24.19 -20.14 -32.70
N GLN A 995 24.16 -19.43 -33.82
CA GLN A 995 25.32 -18.85 -34.46
C GLN A 995 25.01 -17.39 -34.76
N ILE A 996 26.01 -16.52 -34.65
CA ILE A 996 25.86 -15.11 -35.04
C ILE A 996 25.49 -14.98 -36.53
N ILE A 997 24.68 -13.97 -36.86
CA ILE A 997 24.23 -13.68 -38.23
C ILE A 997 25.12 -12.64 -38.90
N THR A 998 25.20 -12.71 -40.22
CA THR A 998 25.84 -11.73 -41.10
C THR A 998 24.98 -10.47 -41.18
N GLY A 999 25.26 -9.53 -40.28
CA GLY A 999 24.60 -8.22 -40.20
C GLY A 999 24.43 -7.73 -38.76
N ASN A 1000 23.80 -6.58 -38.59
CA ASN A 1000 23.55 -6.03 -37.25
C ASN A 1000 22.45 -6.82 -36.52
N LEU A 1001 22.64 -7.08 -35.22
CA LEU A 1001 21.76 -8.00 -34.51
C LEU A 1001 20.38 -7.44 -34.17
N ASN A 1002 20.20 -6.11 -34.16
CA ASN A 1002 18.99 -5.47 -33.64
C ASN A 1002 17.73 -5.90 -34.42
N ALA A 1003 17.78 -5.91 -35.76
CA ALA A 1003 16.64 -6.32 -36.57
C ALA A 1003 16.27 -7.79 -36.31
N THR A 1004 17.28 -8.66 -36.23
CA THR A 1004 17.10 -10.09 -35.93
C THR A 1004 16.54 -10.32 -34.54
N THR A 1005 16.98 -9.55 -33.53
CA THR A 1005 16.41 -9.61 -32.16
C THR A 1005 14.94 -9.18 -32.13
N ILE A 1006 14.56 -8.16 -32.91
CA ILE A 1006 13.16 -7.75 -33.04
C ILE A 1006 12.34 -8.85 -33.74
N MET A 1007 12.88 -9.47 -34.79
CA MET A 1007 12.27 -10.60 -35.49
C MET A 1007 12.04 -11.80 -34.55
N ILE A 1008 13.04 -12.16 -33.75
CA ILE A 1008 12.94 -13.20 -32.71
C ILE A 1008 11.79 -12.88 -31.74
N GLY A 1009 11.75 -11.63 -31.24
CA GLY A 1009 10.69 -11.17 -30.34
C GLY A 1009 9.30 -11.26 -30.97
N GLU A 1010 9.14 -10.85 -32.23
CA GLU A 1010 7.87 -10.92 -32.96
C GLU A 1010 7.39 -12.36 -33.18
N LYS A 1011 8.31 -13.25 -33.55
CA LYS A 1011 8.02 -14.66 -33.82
C LYS A 1011 7.63 -15.40 -32.55
N ILE A 1012 8.42 -15.26 -31.48
CA ILE A 1012 8.13 -15.91 -30.20
C ILE A 1012 6.90 -15.30 -29.52
N ALA A 1013 6.61 -14.00 -29.71
CA ALA A 1013 5.37 -13.41 -29.20
C ALA A 1013 4.12 -14.08 -29.77
N ASP A 1014 4.11 -14.45 -31.06
CA ASP A 1014 2.97 -15.17 -31.65
C ASP A 1014 2.85 -16.59 -31.07
N ALA A 1015 3.97 -17.28 -30.81
CA ALA A 1015 3.98 -18.59 -30.15
C ALA A 1015 3.43 -18.53 -28.71
N ILE A 1016 3.87 -17.56 -27.89
CA ILE A 1016 3.37 -17.37 -26.51
C ILE A 1016 1.85 -17.12 -26.50
N ARG A 1017 1.34 -16.45 -27.54
CA ARG A 1017 -0.08 -16.11 -27.69
C ARG A 1017 -0.91 -17.23 -28.33
N GLY A 1018 -0.30 -18.36 -28.69
CA GLY A 1018 -0.96 -19.46 -29.38
C GLY A 1018 -1.50 -19.07 -30.76
N ARG A 1019 -0.83 -18.14 -31.45
CA ARG A 1019 -1.17 -17.75 -32.82
C ARG A 1019 -0.49 -18.66 -33.83
N GLU A 1020 -1.18 -18.94 -34.93
CA GLU A 1020 -0.58 -19.62 -36.07
C GLU A 1020 0.64 -18.82 -36.58
N PRO A 1021 1.78 -19.47 -36.85
CA PRO A 1021 2.94 -18.82 -37.44
C PRO A 1021 2.59 -18.12 -38.75
N LEU A 1022 3.23 -16.98 -39.03
CA LEU A 1022 3.05 -16.30 -40.32
C LEU A 1022 3.42 -17.23 -41.48
N ALA A 1023 2.65 -17.13 -42.56
CA ALA A 1023 2.87 -17.94 -43.76
C ALA A 1023 4.30 -17.76 -44.29
N LYS A 1024 4.96 -18.89 -44.57
CA LYS A 1024 6.30 -18.93 -45.16
C LYS A 1024 6.35 -18.09 -46.44
N SER A 1025 7.36 -17.23 -46.56
CA SER A 1025 7.56 -16.39 -47.74
C SER A 1025 7.91 -17.23 -48.97
N THR A 1026 7.52 -16.72 -50.14
CA THR A 1026 7.92 -17.25 -51.46
C THR A 1026 8.95 -16.38 -52.16
N ALA A 1027 9.47 -15.34 -51.49
CA ALA A 1027 10.50 -14.46 -52.05
C ALA A 1027 11.77 -15.25 -52.38
N ALA A 1028 12.35 -15.03 -53.56
CA ALA A 1028 13.65 -15.59 -53.88
C ALA A 1028 14.75 -14.86 -53.10
N TYR A 1029 15.92 -15.48 -52.91
CA TYR A 1029 17.10 -14.79 -52.40
C TYR A 1029 18.34 -15.34 -53.11
N TYR A 1030 19.39 -14.54 -53.13
CA TYR A 1030 20.62 -14.86 -53.82
C TYR A 1030 21.42 -15.93 -53.06
N VAL A 1031 21.92 -16.91 -53.80
CA VAL A 1031 22.90 -17.91 -53.34
C VAL A 1031 24.00 -17.96 -54.40
N ALA A 1032 25.27 -17.83 -53.98
CA ALA A 1032 26.40 -17.70 -54.90
C ALA A 1032 26.57 -18.94 -55.81
N ASN A 1033 26.32 -20.16 -55.30
CA ASN A 1033 26.34 -21.42 -56.06
C ASN A 1033 27.58 -21.57 -56.97
N GLY A 1034 28.77 -21.31 -56.43
CA GLY A 1034 30.04 -21.39 -57.18
C GLY A 1034 30.35 -20.18 -58.06
N ALA A 1035 29.57 -19.10 -57.97
CA ALA A 1035 29.93 -17.82 -58.59
C ALA A 1035 31.27 -17.30 -58.03
N PRO A 1036 32.14 -16.74 -58.89
CA PRO A 1036 33.42 -16.20 -58.46
C PRO A 1036 33.20 -15.08 -57.43
N VAL A 1037 34.16 -14.92 -56.51
CA VAL A 1037 34.11 -13.90 -55.45
C VAL A 1037 34.10 -12.47 -56.02
N ARG A 1038 34.81 -12.26 -57.13
CA ARG A 1038 34.89 -10.99 -57.87
C ARG A 1038 34.99 -11.26 -59.37
N ARG A 1039 34.49 -10.33 -60.18
CA ARG A 1039 34.40 -10.44 -61.65
C ARG A 1039 35.66 -10.00 -62.37
#